data_AF-A0A0F9H0H3-F1
#
_entry.id   AF-A0A0F9H0H3-F1
#
_cell.length_a   1.000
_cell.length_b   1.000
_cell.length_c   1.000
_cell.angle_alpha   90.00
_cell.angle_beta   90.00
_cell.angle_gamma   90.00
#
_symmetry.space_group_name_H-M   'P 1'
#
loop_
_entity.id
_entity.type
_entity.pdbx_description
1 polymer ?
#
loop_
_entity_poly.entity_id
_entity_poly.type
_entity_poly.pdbx_seq_one_letter_code
_entity_poly.pdbx_strand_id
1 'polypeptide(L)'
;VNTEHVGQPGVKVFGETGVTYSTSEQLLQLVQANRVERELLVVNLNKMKKPQLRALIEDALLPHSKKALDEASVNKMRSWITEARGQRQVVIDDIVATLLDVQTEEDVAKTFIRLAEGDIPLEAVVQARGAPTQLITGESKLATRLKRIHDQAFAPGQSLEFRQARITEYIEEVEKVRGKTTAAERAAIKVAEETGQPEVQSVRRLILDRDIKLARWDFDTRFGIKPFPEAQDNIREGFRILTTEHRGTPEERLAKLATGRAKEINEGIDDFLRPFQKLNKVQLDRFRERILTQVLDAELGSEIFDVGRQLETMFTVAPVGRGTKTKAFAALKTLTTKGATPTPSEIDAMRTVLDPVLGAGTTSQLLNARKLTTKGGELVINSMGLSRAIMASSDWSAILRQAAVLGPRMPIQWAKMAGRAVRAFMPWQSKYAQEIRASIINSGVIRLSDGELYDMYALAKRSDLFLASDANRLGASIGELAAREEEWMTAFTSKLGWHLFRDSAGKTIWNPLKWPAAEKKFFPFPLAQSERAYIYPLDKLRMDYFGNEARMMVERGMRNGRPPTMEDFQQLALWVNNATGRGKLPKVLKDYGFLLNIGFFAPKLIISRITTPVDVFRHIKRGGPMRRVVLETLAADAVAFTGGMYLLNVSLQAAGIDTQVNYTNPIK
;
A
#
# COMPACT_ATOMS: atom_id res chain seq x y z
N VAL A 1 -28.06 38.86 -31.69
CA VAL A 1 -28.12 40.30 -31.38
C VAL A 1 -27.77 40.45 -29.90
N ASN A 2 -26.83 41.35 -29.57
CA ASN A 2 -26.33 41.72 -28.23
C ASN A 2 -27.50 42.10 -27.26
N THR A 3 -27.40 42.15 -25.93
CA THR A 3 -26.41 42.76 -25.00
C THR A 3 -26.75 42.36 -23.53
N GLU A 4 -25.74 42.34 -22.65
CA GLU A 4 -25.65 42.86 -21.23
C GLU A 4 -26.92 42.92 -20.33
N HIS A 5 -26.94 42.63 -19.00
CA HIS A 5 -25.95 42.80 -17.91
C HIS A 5 -26.42 42.12 -16.59
N VAL A 6 -25.43 41.77 -15.74
CA VAL A 6 -25.35 41.72 -14.26
C VAL A 6 -26.44 41.02 -13.40
N GLY A 7 -25.97 40.01 -12.65
CA GLY A 7 -26.55 39.56 -11.38
C GLY A 7 -25.66 38.50 -10.72
N GLN A 8 -24.98 38.85 -9.62
CA GLN A 8 -24.15 37.93 -8.81
C GLN A 8 -24.93 36.67 -8.38
N PRO A 9 -24.25 35.54 -8.14
CA PRO A 9 -24.39 34.97 -6.80
C PRO A 9 -23.14 34.26 -6.25
N GLY A 10 -22.92 34.46 -4.95
CA GLY A 10 -22.79 33.36 -4.00
C GLY A 10 -21.44 32.65 -3.95
N VAL A 11 -20.61 33.06 -2.99
CA VAL A 11 -19.55 32.24 -2.41
C VAL A 11 -20.17 30.95 -1.87
N LYS A 12 -19.95 29.83 -2.55
CA LYS A 12 -20.18 28.49 -1.99
C LYS A 12 -18.90 28.07 -1.27
N VAL A 13 -19.00 27.98 0.05
CA VAL A 13 -18.05 27.29 0.92
C VAL A 13 -18.07 25.81 0.53
N PHE A 14 -16.95 25.30 0.02
CA PHE A 14 -16.71 23.86 -0.11
C PHE A 14 -15.78 23.43 1.02
N GLY A 15 -16.34 22.67 1.96
CA GLY A 15 -15.59 21.85 2.90
C GLY A 15 -15.32 20.46 2.32
N GLU A 16 -14.39 19.77 3.01
CA GLU A 16 -13.95 18.38 2.86
C GLU A 16 -12.74 18.13 1.93
N THR A 17 -11.56 18.33 2.54
CA THR A 17 -10.29 17.61 2.33
C THR A 17 -9.92 17.24 0.89
N GLY A 18 -9.56 18.25 0.10
CA GLY A 18 -8.85 18.06 -1.16
C GLY A 18 -7.39 18.47 -1.01
N VAL A 19 -6.50 17.52 -0.69
CA VAL A 19 -5.05 17.73 -0.88
C VAL A 19 -4.78 17.67 -2.38
N THR A 20 -4.83 18.82 -3.05
CA THR A 20 -4.36 18.96 -4.44
C THR A 20 -2.83 18.92 -4.44
N TYR A 21 -2.27 17.83 -4.97
CA TYR A 21 -0.84 17.69 -5.22
C TYR A 21 -0.37 18.78 -6.20
N SER A 22 0.74 19.44 -5.87
CA SER A 22 1.37 20.38 -6.79
C SER A 22 1.87 19.65 -8.04
N THR A 23 1.50 20.13 -9.24
CA THR A 23 1.99 19.55 -10.50
C THR A 23 3.51 19.74 -10.66
N SER A 24 4.16 18.95 -11.52
CA SER A 24 5.58 19.12 -11.86
C SER A 24 5.90 20.53 -12.38
N GLU A 25 4.92 21.19 -12.99
CA GLU A 25 5.00 22.58 -13.43
C GLU A 25 4.99 23.56 -12.25
N GLN A 26 4.13 23.35 -11.25
CA GLN A 26 4.12 24.16 -10.02
C GLN A 26 5.40 23.97 -9.19
N LEU A 27 5.98 22.77 -9.17
CA LEU A 27 7.29 22.54 -8.55
C LEU A 27 8.42 23.21 -9.33
N LEU A 28 8.39 23.17 -10.67
CA LEU A 28 9.34 23.92 -11.50
C LEU A 28 9.23 25.43 -11.25
N GLN A 29 8.00 25.96 -11.19
CA GLN A 29 7.72 27.35 -10.84
C GLN A 29 8.18 27.68 -9.43
N LEU A 30 8.01 26.78 -8.45
CA LEU A 30 8.50 26.95 -7.07
C LEU A 30 10.03 26.93 -7.00
N VAL A 31 10.70 26.06 -7.77
CA VAL A 31 12.17 26.01 -7.87
C VAL A 31 12.70 27.28 -8.54
N GLN A 32 12.06 27.74 -9.61
CA GLN A 32 12.39 29.00 -10.27
C GLN A 32 12.13 30.20 -9.36
N ALA A 33 11.01 30.23 -8.62
CA ALA A 33 10.69 31.28 -7.64
C ALA A 33 11.68 31.29 -6.47
N ASN A 34 12.06 30.12 -5.94
CA ASN A 34 13.10 29.99 -4.91
C ASN A 34 14.48 30.40 -5.42
N ARG A 35 14.80 30.18 -6.71
CA ARG A 35 16.05 30.64 -7.35
C ARG A 35 16.09 32.16 -7.42
N VAL A 36 15.02 32.76 -7.93
CA VAL A 36 14.82 34.22 -7.98
C VAL A 36 14.90 34.81 -6.58
N GLU A 37 14.24 34.20 -5.59
CA GLU A 37 14.23 34.69 -4.22
C GLU A 37 15.59 34.53 -3.50
N ARG A 38 16.30 33.41 -3.62
CA ARG A 38 17.64 33.25 -3.00
C ARG A 38 18.64 34.28 -3.51
N GLU A 39 18.56 34.64 -4.78
CA GLU A 39 19.39 35.69 -5.36
C GLU A 39 18.86 37.11 -5.01
N LEU A 40 17.58 37.24 -4.61
CA LEU A 40 16.92 38.51 -4.23
C LEU A 40 16.84 38.79 -2.72
N LEU A 41 17.03 37.81 -1.84
CA LEU A 41 16.91 37.99 -0.38
C LEU A 41 17.90 39.01 0.19
N VAL A 42 18.96 39.31 -0.57
CA VAL A 42 20.01 40.27 -0.16
C VAL A 42 19.77 41.66 -0.77
N VAL A 43 18.86 41.82 -1.73
CA VAL A 43 18.76 43.05 -2.54
C VAL A 43 17.35 43.61 -2.57
N ASN A 44 17.19 44.88 -2.19
CA ASN A 44 15.94 45.60 -2.31
C ASN A 44 15.57 45.76 -3.80
N LEU A 45 14.57 45.02 -4.28
CA LEU A 45 14.06 45.04 -5.66
C LEU A 45 13.76 46.45 -6.16
N ASN A 46 13.30 47.35 -5.29
CA ASN A 46 12.97 48.72 -5.66
C ASN A 46 14.21 49.57 -5.94
N LYS A 47 15.39 49.16 -5.43
CA LYS A 47 16.68 49.84 -5.60
C LYS A 47 17.55 49.26 -6.73
N MET A 48 17.16 48.13 -7.32
CA MET A 48 17.91 47.54 -8.44
C MET A 48 17.74 48.36 -9.74
N LYS A 49 18.88 48.69 -10.38
CA LYS A 49 18.89 49.32 -11.70
C LYS A 49 18.49 48.29 -12.78
N LYS A 50 17.92 48.75 -13.91
CA LYS A 50 17.47 47.89 -15.04
C LYS A 50 18.51 46.81 -15.46
N PRO A 51 19.83 47.10 -15.54
CA PRO A 51 20.82 46.07 -15.90
C PRO A 51 21.01 44.98 -14.85
N GLN A 52 20.89 45.30 -13.56
CA GLN A 52 21.01 44.32 -12.46
C GLN A 52 19.82 43.37 -12.43
N LEU A 53 18.62 43.92 -12.65
CA LEU A 53 17.41 43.11 -12.76
C LEU A 53 17.47 42.19 -13.98
N ARG A 54 17.99 42.68 -15.11
CA ARG A 54 18.20 41.87 -16.31
C ARG A 54 19.19 40.72 -16.08
N ALA A 55 20.35 41.00 -15.49
CA ALA A 55 21.33 39.97 -15.15
C ALA A 55 20.74 38.90 -14.23
N LEU A 56 19.95 39.31 -13.24
CA LEU A 56 19.24 38.40 -12.35
C LEU A 56 18.19 37.53 -13.08
N ILE A 57 17.45 38.09 -14.04
CA ILE A 57 16.47 37.36 -14.87
C ILE A 57 17.17 36.34 -15.76
N GLU A 58 18.29 36.73 -16.36
CA GLU A 58 19.15 35.86 -17.17
C GLU A 58 19.74 34.74 -16.29
N ASP A 59 20.24 35.06 -15.09
CA ASP A 59 20.77 34.10 -14.11
C ASP A 59 19.70 33.17 -13.53
N ALA A 60 18.44 33.62 -13.45
CA ALA A 60 17.31 32.82 -12.99
C ALA A 60 16.71 31.92 -14.09
N LEU A 61 17.22 32.04 -15.33
CA LEU A 61 16.69 31.36 -16.52
C LEU A 61 15.20 31.64 -16.78
N LEU A 62 14.73 32.84 -16.42
CA LEU A 62 13.36 33.23 -16.69
C LEU A 62 13.17 33.58 -18.17
N PRO A 63 12.08 33.13 -18.81
CA PRO A 63 11.80 33.46 -20.20
C PRO A 63 11.58 34.97 -20.33
N HIS A 64 12.45 35.64 -21.08
CA HIS A 64 12.34 37.05 -21.41
C HIS A 64 12.59 37.26 -22.91
N SER A 65 11.91 38.23 -23.51
CA SER A 65 12.13 38.54 -24.93
C SER A 65 13.52 39.18 -25.11
N LYS A 66 14.20 38.89 -26.23
CA LYS A 66 15.50 39.51 -26.57
C LYS A 66 15.43 41.03 -26.80
N LYS A 67 14.23 41.63 -26.88
CA LYS A 67 14.08 43.09 -26.98
C LYS A 67 14.45 43.74 -25.64
N ALA A 68 14.90 44.99 -25.70
CA ALA A 68 15.21 45.76 -24.50
C ALA A 68 14.04 45.68 -23.51
N LEU A 69 14.35 45.37 -22.25
CA LEU A 69 13.40 45.35 -21.15
C LEU A 69 12.83 46.76 -20.96
N ASP A 70 11.67 47.00 -21.56
CA ASP A 70 10.94 48.24 -21.36
C ASP A 70 10.46 48.34 -19.90
N GLU A 71 10.12 49.55 -19.50
CA GLU A 71 9.71 49.84 -18.12
C GLU A 71 8.46 49.06 -17.71
N ALA A 72 7.56 48.82 -18.66
CA ALA A 72 6.36 48.04 -18.47
C ALA A 72 6.67 46.57 -18.14
N SER A 73 7.61 45.95 -18.85
CA SER A 73 8.06 44.57 -18.61
C SER A 73 8.77 44.45 -17.26
N VAL A 74 9.60 45.44 -16.90
CA VAL A 74 10.25 45.51 -15.58
C VAL A 74 9.22 45.59 -14.46
N ASN A 75 8.22 46.46 -14.59
CA ASN A 75 7.18 46.61 -13.59
C ASN A 75 6.25 45.39 -13.51
N LYS A 76 5.94 44.77 -14.65
CA LYS A 76 5.17 43.52 -14.71
C LYS A 76 5.91 42.38 -14.03
N MET A 77 7.21 42.25 -14.22
CA MET A 77 8.01 41.25 -13.52
C MET A 77 8.18 41.55 -12.04
N ARG A 78 8.35 42.83 -11.64
CA ARG A 78 8.31 43.22 -10.22
C ARG A 78 6.97 42.81 -9.59
N SER A 79 5.86 43.03 -10.31
CA SER A 79 4.53 42.58 -9.90
C SER A 79 4.47 41.06 -9.77
N TRP A 80 4.94 40.29 -10.76
CA TRP A 80 4.97 38.82 -10.69
C TRP A 80 5.84 38.30 -9.54
N ILE A 81 7.01 38.90 -9.29
CA ILE A 81 7.87 38.52 -8.17
C ILE A 81 7.20 38.87 -6.83
N THR A 82 6.48 40.00 -6.76
CA THR A 82 5.74 40.43 -5.57
C THR A 82 4.51 39.56 -5.33
N GLU A 83 3.80 39.20 -6.39
CA GLU A 83 2.64 38.30 -6.38
C GLU A 83 3.05 36.87 -6.02
N ALA A 84 4.16 36.37 -6.57
CA ALA A 84 4.75 35.09 -6.20
C ALA A 84 5.21 35.09 -4.72
N ARG A 85 5.74 36.21 -4.21
CA ARG A 85 6.00 36.40 -2.77
C ARG A 85 4.71 36.39 -1.94
N GLY A 86 3.64 37.01 -2.43
CA GLY A 86 2.33 37.01 -1.78
C GLY A 86 1.67 35.62 -1.75
N GLN A 87 1.69 34.89 -2.87
CA GLN A 87 1.19 33.51 -2.96
C GLN A 87 2.03 32.55 -2.11
N ARG A 88 3.35 32.78 -1.98
CA ARG A 88 4.20 32.06 -1.02
C ARG A 88 3.73 32.27 0.42
N GLN A 89 3.31 33.47 0.80
CA GLN A 89 2.79 33.71 2.15
C GLN A 89 1.55 32.85 2.40
N VAL A 90 0.60 32.81 1.44
CA VAL A 90 -0.60 31.98 1.52
C VAL A 90 -0.25 30.48 1.58
N VAL A 91 0.69 30.01 0.76
CA VAL A 91 1.13 28.60 0.75
C VAL A 91 1.91 28.25 2.03
N ILE A 92 2.70 29.17 2.57
CA ILE A 92 3.38 28.99 3.87
C ILE A 92 2.35 28.97 5.00
N ASP A 93 1.36 29.85 4.98
CA ASP A 93 0.32 29.91 6.01
C ASP A 93 -0.56 28.64 5.97
N ASP A 94 -0.87 28.11 4.78
CA ASP A 94 -1.56 26.82 4.61
C ASP A 94 -0.68 25.63 5.03
N ILE A 95 0.62 25.66 4.74
CA ILE A 95 1.58 24.63 5.20
C ILE A 95 1.77 24.69 6.72
N VAL A 96 1.81 25.89 7.31
CA VAL A 96 1.88 26.12 8.76
C VAL A 96 0.58 25.65 9.42
N ALA A 97 -0.59 25.97 8.86
CA ALA A 97 -1.88 25.47 9.31
C ALA A 97 -1.97 23.93 9.24
N THR A 98 -1.38 23.33 8.20
CA THR A 98 -1.30 21.86 8.03
C THR A 98 -0.25 21.21 8.96
N LEU A 99 0.80 21.95 9.35
CA LEU A 99 1.83 21.49 10.30
C LEU A 99 1.41 21.62 11.76
N LEU A 100 0.43 22.47 12.07
CA LEU A 100 -0.13 22.64 13.42
C LEU A 100 -0.98 21.44 13.87
N ASP A 101 -1.31 20.51 12.99
CA ASP A 101 -2.17 19.36 13.31
C ASP A 101 -1.37 18.11 13.77
N VAL A 102 -0.03 18.15 13.82
CA VAL A 102 0.80 17.01 14.23
C VAL A 102 2.04 17.40 15.06
N GLN A 103 1.96 17.10 16.35
CA GLN A 103 2.97 17.16 17.44
C GLN A 103 3.16 18.48 18.21
N THR A 104 3.47 18.32 19.50
CA THR A 104 3.23 19.28 20.60
C THR A 104 3.79 20.67 20.36
N GLU A 105 2.91 21.66 20.51
CA GLU A 105 3.05 23.06 20.09
C GLU A 105 4.22 23.82 20.75
N GLU A 106 4.67 23.41 21.93
CA GLU A 106 5.54 24.25 22.77
C GLU A 106 7.03 24.24 22.36
N ASP A 107 7.56 23.10 21.89
CA ASP A 107 8.99 22.97 21.54
C ASP A 107 9.30 23.45 20.11
N VAL A 108 8.32 23.31 19.22
CA VAL A 108 8.40 23.77 17.84
C VAL A 108 8.24 25.29 17.78
N ALA A 109 7.28 25.86 18.51
CA ALA A 109 7.10 27.31 18.61
C ALA A 109 8.35 28.01 19.17
N LYS A 110 8.95 27.50 20.26
CA LYS A 110 10.18 28.08 20.85
C LYS A 110 11.37 28.03 19.89
N THR A 111 11.47 27.02 19.04
CA THR A 111 12.57 26.91 18.07
C THR A 111 12.37 27.85 16.87
N PHE A 112 11.13 28.01 16.39
CA PHE A 112 10.81 28.92 15.29
C PHE A 112 10.77 30.39 15.71
N ILE A 113 10.33 30.71 16.93
CA ILE A 113 10.40 32.07 17.50
C ILE A 113 11.87 32.50 17.58
N ARG A 114 12.77 31.65 18.08
CA ARG A 114 14.22 31.95 18.13
C ARG A 114 14.88 32.04 16.75
N LEU A 115 14.34 31.33 15.75
CA LEU A 115 14.80 31.45 14.36
C LEU A 115 14.31 32.76 13.70
N ALA A 116 13.10 33.20 14.03
CA ALA A 116 12.50 34.44 13.52
C ALA A 116 13.03 35.71 14.22
N GLU A 117 13.41 35.58 15.49
CA GLU A 117 14.04 36.66 16.29
C GLU A 117 15.54 36.85 15.98
N GLY A 118 16.13 35.97 15.15
CA GLY A 118 17.55 36.05 14.77
C GLY A 118 18.52 35.49 15.80
N ASP A 119 18.02 34.84 16.86
CA ASP A 119 18.80 34.23 17.94
C ASP A 119 19.56 32.97 17.50
N ILE A 120 19.17 32.36 16.37
CA ILE A 120 19.87 31.23 15.76
C ILE A 120 20.28 31.64 14.34
N PRO A 121 21.59 31.77 14.04
CA PRO A 121 22.04 32.09 12.69
C PRO A 121 21.58 31.00 11.72
N LEU A 122 21.05 31.41 10.56
CA LEU A 122 20.61 30.50 9.49
C LEU A 122 21.77 29.57 9.04
N GLU A 123 23.02 30.02 9.20
CA GLU A 123 24.21 29.21 9.00
C GLU A 123 24.28 27.99 9.94
N ALA A 124 23.76 28.05 11.16
CA ALA A 124 23.76 26.92 12.09
C ALA A 124 22.80 25.79 11.65
N VAL A 125 21.69 26.12 10.99
CA VAL A 125 20.72 25.13 10.45
C VAL A 125 21.26 24.48 9.17
N VAL A 126 21.97 25.26 8.34
CA VAL A 126 22.66 24.75 7.14
C VAL A 126 23.91 23.91 7.52
N GLN A 127 24.64 24.29 8.58
CA GLN A 127 25.78 23.52 9.10
C GLN A 127 25.36 22.26 9.89
N ALA A 128 24.17 22.24 10.51
CA ALA A 128 23.63 21.06 11.21
C ALA A 128 23.21 19.93 10.26
N ARG A 129 22.91 20.24 8.99
CA ARG A 129 22.79 19.25 7.91
C ARG A 129 24.17 19.00 7.32
N GLY A 130 25.03 18.32 8.10
CA GLY A 130 26.38 17.98 7.70
C GLY A 130 26.44 17.56 6.24
N ALA A 131 27.27 18.25 5.44
CA ALA A 131 27.46 17.98 4.03
C ALA A 131 27.60 16.46 3.85
N PRO A 132 26.74 15.83 3.02
CA PRO A 132 26.81 14.39 2.84
C PRO A 132 28.21 14.07 2.35
N THR A 133 28.96 13.38 3.21
CA THR A 133 30.11 12.54 2.85
C THR A 133 31.26 13.26 2.18
N GLN A 134 32.03 14.06 2.91
CA GLN A 134 33.40 14.30 2.46
C GLN A 134 34.19 13.03 2.72
N LEU A 135 34.54 12.31 1.65
CA LEU A 135 35.33 11.08 1.69
C LEU A 135 36.80 11.32 2.05
N ILE A 136 37.20 12.59 2.13
CA ILE A 136 38.53 13.02 2.57
C ILE A 136 38.35 13.66 3.95
N THR A 137 38.28 12.82 4.99
CA THR A 137 38.26 13.30 6.38
C THR A 137 39.65 13.24 6.98
N GLY A 138 39.93 14.24 7.82
CA GLY A 138 41.14 14.34 8.60
C GLY A 138 41.50 15.80 8.78
N GLU A 139 42.32 16.11 9.79
CA GLU A 139 42.84 17.45 10.03
C GLU A 139 43.91 17.87 8.99
N SER A 140 43.98 17.14 7.86
CA SER A 140 44.90 17.46 6.78
C SER A 140 44.49 18.80 6.13
N LYS A 141 45.50 19.61 5.79
CA LYS A 141 45.30 20.87 5.06
C LYS A 141 44.49 20.67 3.77
N LEU A 142 44.64 19.49 3.13
CA LEU A 142 43.91 19.13 1.91
C LEU A 142 42.42 18.89 2.16
N ALA A 143 42.05 18.15 3.21
CA ALA A 143 40.66 17.94 3.60
C ALA A 143 39.96 19.27 3.89
N THR A 144 40.58 20.12 4.70
CA THR A 144 40.06 21.47 5.01
C THR A 144 39.91 22.33 3.76
N ARG A 145 40.88 22.26 2.83
CA ARG A 145 40.81 22.99 1.56
C ARG A 145 39.66 22.48 0.70
N LEU A 146 39.53 21.18 0.48
CA LEU A 146 38.46 20.57 -0.30
C LEU A 146 37.09 20.90 0.28
N LYS A 147 36.96 20.83 1.61
CA LYS A 147 35.75 21.25 2.31
C LYS A 147 35.37 22.69 1.98
N ARG A 148 36.33 23.60 2.12
CA ARG A 148 36.11 25.02 1.83
C ARG A 148 35.70 25.25 0.38
N ILE A 149 36.36 24.62 -0.60
CA ILE A 149 36.03 24.78 -2.03
C ILE A 149 34.62 24.24 -2.30
N HIS A 150 34.29 23.06 -1.76
CA HIS A 150 32.95 22.48 -1.84
C HIS A 150 31.91 23.43 -1.22
N ASP A 151 32.12 23.89 0.00
CA ASP A 151 31.20 24.81 0.69
C ASP A 151 31.01 26.11 -0.11
N GLN A 152 32.06 26.62 -0.75
CA GLN A 152 32.00 27.78 -1.66
C GLN A 152 31.21 27.48 -2.95
N ALA A 153 31.31 26.27 -3.51
CA ALA A 153 30.54 25.85 -4.68
C ALA A 153 29.02 25.81 -4.39
N PHE A 154 28.64 25.50 -3.16
CA PHE A 154 27.24 25.42 -2.74
C PHE A 154 26.77 26.63 -1.91
N ALA A 155 27.61 27.66 -1.74
CA ALA A 155 27.31 28.82 -0.92
C ALA A 155 26.16 29.66 -1.51
N PRO A 156 25.12 29.99 -0.72
CA PRO A 156 24.09 30.93 -1.15
C PRO A 156 24.71 32.33 -1.38
N GLY A 157 24.16 33.09 -2.33
CA GLY A 157 24.57 34.47 -2.63
C GLY A 157 25.82 34.65 -3.50
N GLN A 158 26.50 33.57 -3.89
CA GLN A 158 27.55 33.62 -4.92
C GLN A 158 26.96 33.50 -6.34
N SER A 159 27.60 34.09 -7.36
CA SER A 159 27.14 33.95 -8.75
C SER A 159 27.27 32.50 -9.25
N LEU A 160 26.46 32.11 -10.24
CA LEU A 160 26.52 30.77 -10.84
C LEU A 160 27.90 30.47 -11.42
N GLU A 161 28.54 31.45 -12.08
CA GLU A 161 29.88 31.33 -12.64
C GLU A 161 30.93 31.05 -11.55
N PHE A 162 30.89 31.79 -10.43
CA PHE A 162 31.79 31.54 -9.30
C PHE A 162 31.58 30.14 -8.73
N ARG A 163 30.32 29.75 -8.50
CA ARG A 163 29.95 28.42 -8.01
C ARG A 163 30.46 27.33 -8.95
N GLN A 164 30.34 27.52 -10.26
CA GLN A 164 30.80 26.60 -11.30
C GLN A 164 32.32 26.48 -11.35
N ALA A 165 33.03 27.59 -11.16
CA ALA A 165 34.48 27.58 -11.03
C ALA A 165 34.93 26.78 -9.79
N ARG A 166 34.22 26.94 -8.65
CA ARG A 166 34.54 26.22 -7.41
C ARG A 166 34.23 24.73 -7.48
N ILE A 167 33.11 24.31 -8.07
CA ILE A 167 32.86 22.87 -8.23
C ILE A 167 33.89 22.23 -9.18
N THR A 168 34.34 22.97 -10.21
CA THR A 168 35.40 22.50 -11.11
C THR A 168 36.73 22.37 -10.37
N GLU A 169 37.14 23.38 -9.58
CA GLU A 169 38.32 23.29 -8.72
C GLU A 169 38.23 22.11 -7.73
N TYR A 170 37.05 21.90 -7.13
CA TYR A 170 36.82 20.76 -6.24
C TYR A 170 37.07 19.44 -6.96
N ILE A 171 36.48 19.25 -8.15
CA ILE A 171 36.65 18.04 -8.96
C ILE A 171 38.12 17.83 -9.30
N GLU A 172 38.82 18.84 -9.81
CA GLU A 172 40.24 18.76 -10.16
C GLU A 172 41.12 18.37 -8.95
N GLU A 173 40.86 18.94 -7.77
CA GLU A 173 41.60 18.60 -6.57
C GLU A 173 41.31 17.16 -6.12
N VAL A 174 40.07 16.69 -6.21
CA VAL A 174 39.73 15.28 -5.93
C VAL A 174 40.38 14.34 -6.96
N GLU A 175 40.45 14.73 -8.23
CA GLU A 175 41.16 13.96 -9.27
C GLU A 175 42.67 13.87 -9.00
N LYS A 176 43.30 14.95 -8.50
CA LYS A 176 44.69 14.90 -8.02
C LYS A 176 44.84 13.92 -6.86
N VAL A 177 43.86 13.84 -5.95
CA VAL A 177 43.89 12.85 -4.85
C VAL A 177 43.71 11.42 -5.39
N ARG A 178 42.81 11.23 -6.36
CA ARG A 178 42.57 9.95 -7.06
C ARG A 178 43.81 9.46 -7.79
N GLY A 179 44.55 10.35 -8.45
CA GLY A 179 45.78 10.05 -9.19
C GLY A 179 46.99 9.73 -8.31
N LYS A 180 46.97 10.11 -7.02
CA LYS A 180 48.01 9.74 -6.06
C LYS A 180 47.88 8.27 -5.67
N THR A 181 48.58 7.42 -6.42
CA THR A 181 48.68 5.98 -6.16
C THR A 181 49.44 5.72 -4.86
N THR A 182 48.82 5.02 -3.92
CA THR A 182 49.52 4.57 -2.69
C THR A 182 50.57 3.51 -3.03
N ALA A 183 51.48 3.21 -2.11
CA ALA A 183 52.43 2.10 -2.29
C ALA A 183 51.70 0.75 -2.49
N ALA A 184 50.61 0.52 -1.73
CA ALA A 184 49.78 -0.66 -1.86
C ALA A 184 49.06 -0.73 -3.22
N GLU A 185 48.50 0.38 -3.69
CA GLU A 185 47.87 0.46 -5.01
C GLU A 185 48.88 0.20 -6.14
N ARG A 186 50.11 0.73 -6.02
CA ARG A 186 51.18 0.43 -7.00
C ARG A 186 51.56 -1.04 -7.02
N ALA A 187 51.64 -1.67 -5.85
CA ALA A 187 51.90 -3.11 -5.77
C ALA A 187 50.77 -3.93 -6.41
N ALA A 188 49.50 -3.58 -6.16
CA ALA A 188 48.35 -4.26 -6.75
C ALA A 188 48.29 -4.09 -8.28
N ILE A 189 48.54 -2.88 -8.80
CA ILE A 189 48.62 -2.61 -10.24
C ILE A 189 49.73 -3.46 -10.88
N LYS A 190 50.91 -3.51 -10.27
CA LYS A 190 52.03 -4.32 -10.77
C LYS A 190 51.68 -5.82 -10.83
N VAL A 191 51.01 -6.35 -9.81
CA VAL A 191 50.55 -7.75 -9.81
C VAL A 191 49.50 -8.00 -10.89
N ALA A 192 48.55 -7.08 -11.10
CA ALA A 192 47.55 -7.20 -12.15
C ALA A 192 48.19 -7.19 -13.55
N GLU A 193 49.17 -6.31 -13.79
CA GLU A 193 49.97 -6.25 -15.02
C GLU A 193 50.75 -7.56 -15.26
N GLU A 194 51.43 -8.09 -14.23
CA GLU A 194 52.21 -9.33 -14.32
C GLU A 194 51.33 -10.57 -14.55
N THR A 195 50.08 -10.57 -14.06
CA THR A 195 49.16 -11.71 -14.17
C THR A 195 48.17 -11.60 -15.35
N GLY A 196 48.19 -10.50 -16.09
CA GLY A 196 47.23 -10.23 -17.17
C GLY A 196 45.79 -10.08 -16.70
N GLN A 197 45.58 -9.80 -15.41
CA GLN A 197 44.24 -9.54 -14.88
C GLN A 197 43.79 -8.12 -15.24
N PRO A 198 42.48 -7.90 -15.48
CA PRO A 198 41.95 -6.56 -15.73
C PRO A 198 42.33 -5.61 -14.58
N GLU A 199 42.65 -4.36 -14.90
CA GLU A 199 43.12 -3.36 -13.92
C GLU A 199 42.16 -3.30 -12.72
N VAL A 200 42.63 -3.80 -11.58
CA VAL A 200 41.87 -3.80 -10.34
C VAL A 200 41.84 -2.37 -9.82
N GLN A 201 40.72 -1.68 -10.02
CA GLN A 201 40.55 -0.36 -9.43
C GLN A 201 40.53 -0.50 -7.90
N SER A 202 41.38 0.28 -7.22
CA SER A 202 41.39 0.30 -5.77
C SER A 202 40.05 0.83 -5.24
N VAL A 203 39.60 0.30 -4.09
CA VAL A 203 38.39 0.76 -3.40
C VAL A 203 38.41 2.29 -3.24
N ARG A 204 39.58 2.86 -2.90
CA ARG A 204 39.77 4.30 -2.80
C ARG A 204 39.54 5.03 -4.13
N ARG A 205 40.11 4.57 -5.25
CA ARG A 205 39.91 5.20 -6.57
C ARG A 205 38.44 5.14 -6.99
N LEU A 206 37.79 3.99 -6.81
CA LEU A 206 36.36 3.80 -7.09
C LEU A 206 35.48 4.80 -6.32
N ILE A 207 35.71 4.89 -5.01
CA ILE A 207 35.01 5.83 -4.14
C ILE A 207 35.18 7.27 -4.62
N LEU A 208 36.41 7.69 -4.92
CA LEU A 208 36.72 9.06 -5.34
C LEU A 208 36.11 9.39 -6.73
N ASP A 209 36.14 8.43 -7.66
CA ASP A 209 35.52 8.60 -8.98
C ASP A 209 34.00 8.82 -8.87
N ARG A 210 33.34 8.05 -8.00
CA ARG A 210 31.92 8.20 -7.72
C ARG A 210 31.60 9.53 -7.05
N ASP A 211 32.42 9.96 -6.12
CA ASP A 211 32.22 11.26 -5.45
C ASP A 211 32.38 12.44 -6.42
N ILE A 212 33.31 12.38 -7.37
CA ILE A 212 33.44 13.37 -8.45
C ILE A 212 32.16 13.44 -9.28
N LYS A 213 31.70 12.29 -9.78
CA LYS A 213 30.50 12.20 -10.64
C LYS A 213 29.26 12.72 -9.91
N LEU A 214 29.08 12.31 -8.66
CA LEU A 214 27.93 12.75 -7.88
C LEU A 214 28.02 14.22 -7.48
N ALA A 215 29.18 14.73 -7.06
CA ALA A 215 29.33 16.15 -6.73
C ALA A 215 28.98 17.03 -7.93
N ARG A 216 29.38 16.62 -9.14
CA ARG A 216 28.99 17.30 -10.37
C ARG A 216 27.49 17.22 -10.63
N TRP A 217 26.92 16.01 -10.53
CA TRP A 217 25.49 15.80 -10.75
C TRP A 217 24.63 16.60 -9.75
N ASP A 218 25.03 16.62 -8.48
CA ASP A 218 24.37 17.35 -7.39
C ASP A 218 24.39 18.86 -7.65
N PHE A 219 25.56 19.38 -8.03
CA PHE A 219 25.72 20.76 -8.44
C PHE A 219 24.81 21.12 -9.61
N ASP A 220 24.91 20.35 -10.71
CA ASP A 220 24.17 20.64 -11.93
C ASP A 220 22.65 20.59 -11.70
N THR A 221 22.18 19.69 -10.84
CA THR A 221 20.76 19.53 -10.51
C THR A 221 20.26 20.63 -9.58
N ARG A 222 20.99 20.97 -8.50
CA ARG A 222 20.59 22.02 -7.55
C ARG A 222 20.55 23.41 -8.16
N PHE A 223 21.44 23.69 -9.11
CA PHE A 223 21.51 24.98 -9.79
C PHE A 223 20.81 24.99 -11.15
N GLY A 224 20.11 23.90 -11.51
CA GLY A 224 19.31 23.81 -12.72
C GLY A 224 20.11 23.92 -14.02
N ILE A 225 21.41 23.58 -13.98
CA ILE A 225 22.24 23.39 -15.18
C ILE A 225 21.79 22.12 -15.89
N LYS A 226 21.51 21.06 -15.11
CA LYS A 226 20.81 19.86 -15.58
C LYS A 226 19.30 20.12 -15.49
N PRO A 227 18.55 19.95 -16.59
CA PRO A 227 17.10 20.05 -16.56
C PRO A 227 16.50 19.09 -15.52
N PHE A 228 15.56 19.60 -14.72
CA PHE A 228 14.94 18.81 -13.64
C PHE A 228 14.31 17.49 -14.13
N PRO A 229 13.57 17.44 -15.26
CA PRO A 229 13.05 16.18 -15.80
C PRO A 229 14.16 15.15 -16.13
N GLU A 230 15.30 15.62 -16.64
CA GLU A 230 16.45 14.75 -16.91
C GLU A 230 17.05 14.19 -15.61
N ALA A 231 17.14 15.01 -14.56
CA ALA A 231 17.56 14.55 -13.23
C ALA A 231 16.59 13.52 -12.65
N GLN A 232 15.28 13.72 -12.80
CA GLN A 232 14.25 12.76 -12.42
C GLN A 232 14.39 11.44 -13.20
N ASP A 233 14.59 11.51 -14.52
CA ASP A 233 14.76 10.33 -15.38
C ASP A 233 15.98 9.51 -15.01
N ASN A 234 17.12 10.16 -14.74
CA ASN A 234 18.34 9.49 -14.27
C ASN A 234 18.08 8.65 -13.01
N ILE A 235 17.33 9.20 -12.05
CA ILE A 235 16.99 8.51 -10.80
C ILE A 235 15.97 7.39 -11.04
N ARG A 236 14.91 7.68 -11.80
CA ARG A 236 13.86 6.69 -12.12
C ARG A 236 14.43 5.49 -12.83
N GLU A 237 15.25 5.72 -13.85
CA GLU A 237 15.89 4.67 -14.63
C GLU A 237 16.85 3.86 -13.78
N GLY A 238 17.67 4.52 -12.95
CA GLY A 238 18.53 3.84 -12.00
C GLY A 238 17.77 2.92 -11.04
N PHE A 239 16.70 3.40 -10.41
CA PHE A 239 15.87 2.54 -9.57
C PHE A 239 15.13 1.46 -10.36
N ARG A 240 14.71 1.73 -11.60
CA ARG A 240 14.08 0.73 -12.48
C ARG A 240 15.05 -0.42 -12.75
N ILE A 241 16.31 -0.13 -13.07
CA ILE A 241 17.33 -1.16 -13.30
C ILE A 241 17.59 -1.95 -12.01
N LEU A 242 17.81 -1.27 -10.87
CA LEU A 242 18.00 -1.95 -9.59
C LEU A 242 16.83 -2.88 -9.21
N THR A 243 15.61 -2.42 -9.45
CA THR A 243 14.37 -3.17 -9.17
C THR A 243 14.13 -4.29 -10.19
N THR A 244 14.65 -4.17 -11.40
CA THR A 244 14.55 -5.21 -12.42
C THR A 244 15.59 -6.29 -12.18
N GLU A 245 16.81 -5.93 -11.80
CA GLU A 245 17.93 -6.88 -11.67
C GLU A 245 17.82 -7.75 -10.41
N HIS A 246 17.32 -7.19 -9.31
CA HIS A 246 17.31 -7.80 -7.97
C HIS A 246 18.72 -8.22 -7.55
N ARG A 247 19.55 -7.26 -7.17
CA ARG A 247 20.99 -7.51 -6.96
C ARG A 247 21.28 -8.41 -5.76
N GLY A 248 20.33 -8.58 -4.86
CA GLY A 248 20.55 -9.23 -3.56
C GLY A 248 21.15 -8.25 -2.54
N THR A 249 21.41 -8.75 -1.34
CA THR A 249 22.08 -7.95 -0.30
C THR A 249 23.58 -7.79 -0.61
N PRO A 250 24.26 -6.78 -0.03
CA PRO A 250 25.71 -6.64 -0.18
C PRO A 250 26.48 -7.92 0.21
N GLU A 251 26.02 -8.64 1.23
CA GLU A 251 26.60 -9.89 1.70
C GLU A 251 26.43 -11.02 0.69
N GLU A 252 25.22 -11.19 0.13
CA GLU A 252 24.94 -12.18 -0.92
C GLU A 252 25.77 -11.92 -2.18
N ARG A 253 25.94 -10.65 -2.54
CA ARG A 253 26.75 -10.23 -3.69
C ARG A 253 28.23 -10.47 -3.46
N LEU A 254 28.72 -10.14 -2.27
CA LEU A 254 30.09 -10.39 -1.87
C LEU A 254 30.40 -11.89 -1.85
N ALA A 255 29.46 -12.73 -1.40
CA ALA A 255 29.60 -14.18 -1.39
C ALA A 255 29.64 -14.82 -2.79
N LYS A 256 29.17 -14.12 -3.84
CA LYS A 256 29.26 -14.56 -5.24
C LYS A 256 30.63 -14.29 -5.87
N LEU A 257 31.46 -13.46 -5.25
CA LEU A 257 32.82 -13.18 -5.72
C LEU A 257 33.78 -14.29 -5.31
N ALA A 258 34.89 -14.41 -6.03
CA ALA A 258 35.99 -15.28 -5.62
C ALA A 258 36.47 -14.90 -4.20
N THR A 259 36.78 -15.89 -3.36
CA THR A 259 37.14 -15.67 -1.95
C THR A 259 38.28 -14.67 -1.76
N GLY A 260 39.30 -14.70 -2.63
CA GLY A 260 40.39 -13.73 -2.64
C GLY A 260 39.89 -12.31 -2.89
N ARG A 261 39.03 -12.11 -3.91
CA ARG A 261 38.48 -10.80 -4.26
C ARG A 261 37.58 -10.24 -3.16
N ALA A 262 36.72 -11.06 -2.57
CA ALA A 262 35.87 -10.65 -1.45
C ALA A 262 36.70 -10.18 -0.24
N LYS A 263 37.81 -10.87 0.03
CA LYS A 263 38.77 -10.48 1.08
C LYS A 263 39.45 -9.15 0.76
N GLU A 264 39.98 -8.98 -0.45
CA GLU A 264 40.59 -7.73 -0.92
C GLU A 264 39.65 -6.53 -0.81
N ILE A 265 38.38 -6.70 -1.19
CA ILE A 265 37.37 -5.64 -1.07
C ILE A 265 37.19 -5.26 0.41
N ASN A 266 37.02 -6.23 1.30
CA ASN A 266 36.86 -5.95 2.72
C ASN A 266 38.08 -5.27 3.34
N GLU A 267 39.28 -5.76 3.05
CA GLU A 267 40.54 -5.16 3.52
C GLU A 267 40.70 -3.74 2.97
N GLY A 268 40.39 -3.52 1.69
CA GLY A 268 40.41 -2.19 1.07
C GLY A 268 39.41 -1.21 1.69
N ILE A 269 38.23 -1.69 2.09
CA ILE A 269 37.24 -0.88 2.81
C ILE A 269 37.74 -0.57 4.22
N ASP A 270 38.29 -1.55 4.93
CA ASP A 270 38.79 -1.37 6.29
C ASP A 270 40.00 -0.40 6.32
N ASP A 271 40.90 -0.51 5.34
CA ASP A 271 42.00 0.43 5.10
C ASP A 271 41.48 1.84 4.82
N PHE A 272 40.47 1.96 3.96
CA PHE A 272 39.83 3.24 3.65
C PHE A 272 39.16 3.86 4.89
N LEU A 273 38.53 3.05 5.74
CA LEU A 273 37.81 3.50 6.92
C LEU A 273 38.73 3.73 8.14
N ARG A 274 39.98 3.25 8.13
CA ARG A 274 40.94 3.42 9.23
C ARG A 274 41.11 4.88 9.71
N PRO A 275 41.11 5.92 8.85
CA PRO A 275 41.17 7.32 9.30
C PRO A 275 39.89 7.83 10.00
N PHE A 276 38.77 7.11 9.90
CA PHE A 276 37.46 7.53 10.38
C PHE A 276 37.12 6.99 11.79
N GLN A 277 38.12 6.71 12.62
CA GLN A 277 37.94 6.14 13.97
C GLN A 277 37.10 7.00 14.93
N LYS A 278 36.90 8.29 14.61
CA LYS A 278 36.03 9.18 15.39
C LYS A 278 34.52 8.87 15.20
N LEU A 279 34.15 8.08 14.18
CA LEU A 279 32.77 7.64 13.97
C LEU A 279 32.39 6.55 14.98
N ASN A 280 31.15 6.58 15.47
CA ASN A 280 30.65 5.48 16.29
C ASN A 280 30.43 4.21 15.43
N LYS A 281 30.33 3.05 16.08
CA LYS A 281 30.16 1.76 15.40
C LYS A 281 29.00 1.76 14.40
N VAL A 282 27.84 2.30 14.77
CA VAL A 282 26.65 2.33 13.89
C VAL A 282 26.88 3.20 12.64
N GLN A 283 27.57 4.33 12.79
CA GLN A 283 27.94 5.19 11.67
C GLN A 283 28.97 4.51 10.77
N LEU A 284 29.96 3.85 11.37
CA LEU A 284 31.00 3.10 10.66
C LEU A 284 30.40 1.94 9.87
N ASP A 285 29.50 1.17 10.47
CA ASP A 285 28.84 0.03 9.83
C ASP A 285 27.98 0.48 8.64
N ARG A 286 27.19 1.55 8.80
CA ARG A 286 26.42 2.14 7.68
C ARG A 286 27.32 2.65 6.56
N PHE A 287 28.45 3.23 6.92
CA PHE A 287 29.40 3.74 5.96
C PHE A 287 30.10 2.59 5.21
N ARG A 288 30.47 1.52 5.93
CA ARG A 288 30.99 0.28 5.38
C ARG A 288 30.00 -0.37 4.41
N GLU A 289 28.75 -0.56 4.80
CA GLU A 289 27.69 -1.12 3.95
C GLU A 289 27.54 -0.30 2.66
N ARG A 290 27.59 1.03 2.76
CA ARG A 290 27.53 1.92 1.59
C ARG A 290 28.72 1.73 0.66
N ILE A 291 29.95 1.76 1.19
CA ILE A 291 31.16 1.59 0.36
C ILE A 291 31.18 0.20 -0.26
N LEU A 292 30.84 -0.83 0.51
CA LEU A 292 30.75 -2.19 0.00
C LEU A 292 29.80 -2.26 -1.19
N THR A 293 28.63 -1.64 -1.07
CA THR A 293 27.66 -1.62 -2.16
C THR A 293 28.18 -0.81 -3.37
N GLN A 294 28.93 0.27 -3.17
CA GLN A 294 29.61 1.04 -4.25
C GLN A 294 30.58 0.16 -5.04
N VAL A 295 31.46 -0.52 -4.31
CA VAL A 295 32.49 -1.36 -4.90
C VAL A 295 31.84 -2.50 -5.66
N LEU A 296 30.88 -3.19 -5.05
CA LEU A 296 30.17 -4.29 -5.70
C LEU A 296 29.39 -3.84 -6.96
N ASP A 297 28.86 -2.61 -7.00
CA ASP A 297 28.20 -2.07 -8.20
C ASP A 297 29.21 -1.77 -9.31
N ALA A 298 30.39 -1.26 -8.95
CA ALA A 298 31.47 -1.03 -9.88
C ALA A 298 32.03 -2.33 -10.46
N GLU A 299 32.14 -3.40 -9.66
CA GLU A 299 32.54 -4.73 -10.13
C GLU A 299 31.58 -5.28 -11.20
N LEU A 300 30.32 -4.87 -11.18
CA LEU A 300 29.31 -5.24 -12.19
C LEU A 300 29.31 -4.30 -13.41
N GLY A 301 30.25 -3.36 -13.50
CA GLY A 301 30.31 -2.35 -14.56
C GLY A 301 29.10 -1.39 -14.56
N SER A 302 28.34 -1.34 -13.45
CA SER A 302 27.10 -0.60 -13.36
C SER A 302 27.30 0.77 -12.72
N GLU A 303 26.90 1.85 -13.39
CA GLU A 303 26.92 3.21 -12.83
C GLU A 303 25.69 3.56 -11.97
N ILE A 304 25.00 2.55 -11.44
CA ILE A 304 23.65 2.69 -10.89
C ILE A 304 23.66 2.99 -9.37
N PHE A 305 24.85 2.99 -8.75
CA PHE A 305 24.97 3.03 -7.30
C PHE A 305 24.47 4.33 -6.65
N ASP A 306 24.70 5.48 -7.29
CA ASP A 306 24.49 6.78 -6.63
C ASP A 306 23.04 7.25 -6.65
N VAL A 307 22.12 6.46 -7.20
CA VAL A 307 20.70 6.81 -7.35
C VAL A 307 20.05 7.15 -5.99
N GLY A 308 20.45 6.48 -4.91
CA GLY A 308 19.98 6.81 -3.56
C GLY A 308 20.46 8.18 -3.05
N ARG A 309 21.70 8.57 -3.36
CA ARG A 309 22.27 9.88 -3.01
C ARG A 309 21.69 10.99 -3.90
N GLN A 310 21.52 10.70 -5.19
CA GLN A 310 20.82 11.58 -6.13
C GLN A 310 19.37 11.83 -5.68
N LEU A 311 18.67 10.79 -5.23
CA LEU A 311 17.34 10.95 -4.63
C LEU A 311 17.37 11.82 -3.36
N GLU A 312 18.40 11.66 -2.52
CA GLU A 312 18.57 12.52 -1.35
C GLU A 312 18.77 14.00 -1.74
N THR A 313 19.55 14.28 -2.78
CA THR A 313 19.64 15.62 -3.38
C THR A 313 18.27 16.13 -3.81
N MET A 314 17.46 15.31 -4.48
CA MET A 314 16.12 15.73 -4.89
C MET A 314 15.21 16.05 -3.69
N PHE A 315 15.35 15.33 -2.57
CA PHE A 315 14.65 15.67 -1.33
C PHE A 315 15.16 16.95 -0.65
N THR A 316 16.35 17.44 -0.98
CA THR A 316 16.77 18.78 -0.53
C THR A 316 16.06 19.89 -1.29
N VAL A 317 15.65 19.62 -2.54
CA VAL A 317 14.88 20.55 -3.39
C VAL A 317 13.40 20.54 -3.00
N ALA A 318 12.83 19.35 -2.76
CA ALA A 318 11.46 19.16 -2.32
C ALA A 318 11.44 18.52 -0.92
N PRO A 319 11.31 19.31 0.17
CA PRO A 319 11.45 18.81 1.52
C PRO A 319 10.31 17.85 1.86
N VAL A 320 10.67 16.66 2.34
CA VAL A 320 9.73 15.64 2.82
C VAL A 320 10.04 15.29 4.27
N GLY A 321 9.01 14.96 5.06
CA GLY A 321 9.14 14.56 6.45
C GLY A 321 10.12 13.38 6.62
N ARG A 322 11.00 13.46 7.63
CA ARG A 322 12.07 12.47 7.88
C ARG A 322 11.54 11.05 8.07
N GLY A 323 10.41 10.89 8.76
CA GLY A 323 9.76 9.59 8.97
C GLY A 323 9.31 8.95 7.66
N THR A 324 8.62 9.72 6.82
CA THR A 324 8.15 9.27 5.50
C THR A 324 9.31 8.96 4.56
N LYS A 325 10.35 9.81 4.54
CA LYS A 325 11.62 9.57 3.81
C LYS A 325 12.23 8.23 4.23
N THR A 326 12.30 7.95 5.53
CA THR A 326 12.88 6.70 6.05
C THR A 326 12.08 5.48 5.60
N LYS A 327 10.73 5.53 5.66
CA LYS A 327 9.86 4.46 5.16
C LYS A 327 9.99 4.25 3.65
N ALA A 328 10.07 5.33 2.87
CA ALA A 328 10.28 5.25 1.43
C ALA A 328 11.63 4.61 1.07
N PHE A 329 12.72 4.94 1.80
CA PHE A 329 14.00 4.26 1.62
C PHE A 329 13.97 2.79 2.03
N ALA A 330 13.25 2.43 3.10
CA ALA A 330 13.06 1.03 3.47
C ALA A 330 12.29 0.26 2.39
N ALA A 331 11.27 0.88 1.80
CA ALA A 331 10.51 0.35 0.67
C ALA A 331 11.40 0.15 -0.56
N LEU A 332 12.18 1.17 -0.94
CA LEU A 332 13.13 1.10 -2.05
C LEU A 332 14.20 0.04 -1.81
N LYS A 333 14.74 -0.08 -0.59
CA LYS A 333 15.69 -1.15 -0.23
C LYS A 333 15.04 -2.52 -0.43
N THR A 334 13.82 -2.70 0.04
CA THR A 334 13.08 -3.96 -0.15
C THR A 334 12.85 -4.28 -1.63
N LEU A 335 12.47 -3.29 -2.43
CA LEU A 335 12.27 -3.45 -3.88
C LEU A 335 13.55 -3.81 -4.63
N THR A 336 14.65 -3.12 -4.35
CA THR A 336 15.89 -3.24 -5.13
C THR A 336 16.78 -4.39 -4.69
N THR A 337 16.77 -4.72 -3.40
CA THR A 337 17.63 -5.80 -2.87
C THR A 337 16.91 -7.15 -2.86
N LYS A 338 15.68 -7.20 -2.35
CA LYS A 338 14.92 -8.45 -2.17
C LYS A 338 14.00 -8.76 -3.35
N GLY A 339 13.65 -7.75 -4.15
CA GLY A 339 12.65 -7.88 -5.20
C GLY A 339 11.22 -8.12 -4.70
N ALA A 340 11.00 -7.98 -3.40
CA ALA A 340 9.74 -8.25 -2.73
C ALA A 340 8.79 -7.03 -2.78
N THR A 341 7.48 -7.27 -2.65
CA THR A 341 6.51 -6.17 -2.47
C THR A 341 6.71 -5.50 -1.11
N PRO A 342 6.96 -4.18 -1.02
CA PRO A 342 6.96 -3.45 0.25
C PRO A 342 5.59 -3.50 0.92
N THR A 343 5.54 -3.23 2.22
CA THR A 343 4.26 -3.18 2.94
C THR A 343 3.35 -2.06 2.40
N PRO A 344 2.03 -2.12 2.60
CA PRO A 344 1.12 -1.06 2.16
C PRO A 344 1.51 0.34 2.67
N SER A 345 1.97 0.44 3.93
CA SER A 345 2.42 1.70 4.52
C SER A 345 3.73 2.23 3.92
N GLU A 346 4.59 1.35 3.43
CA GLU A 346 5.83 1.68 2.73
C GLU A 346 5.56 2.12 1.30
N ILE A 347 4.61 1.47 0.61
CA ILE A 347 4.13 1.88 -0.72
C ILE A 347 3.49 3.26 -0.65
N ASP A 348 2.67 3.52 0.38
CA ASP A 348 2.07 4.83 0.60
C ASP A 348 3.15 5.90 0.82
N ALA A 349 4.13 5.61 1.69
CA ALA A 349 5.28 6.49 1.89
C ALA A 349 6.07 6.74 0.59
N MET A 350 6.25 5.72 -0.27
CA MET A 350 6.85 5.92 -1.59
C MET A 350 6.03 6.86 -2.47
N ARG A 351 4.69 6.72 -2.50
CA ARG A 351 3.84 7.64 -3.28
C ARG A 351 3.94 9.07 -2.77
N THR A 352 3.86 9.26 -1.45
CA THR A 352 3.98 10.59 -0.83
C THR A 352 5.34 11.24 -1.10
N VAL A 353 6.41 10.44 -1.14
CA VAL A 353 7.79 10.94 -1.21
C VAL A 353 8.31 11.01 -2.65
N LEU A 354 8.12 9.97 -3.44
CA LEU A 354 8.74 9.81 -4.76
C LEU A 354 7.91 10.42 -5.88
N ASP A 355 6.58 10.33 -5.83
CA ASP A 355 5.77 10.82 -6.96
C ASP A 355 5.84 12.35 -7.11
N PRO A 356 5.85 13.17 -6.04
CA PRO A 356 6.09 14.61 -6.18
C PRO A 356 7.52 14.94 -6.66
N VAL A 357 8.49 14.12 -6.27
CA VAL A 357 9.92 14.44 -6.44
C VAL A 357 10.45 13.95 -7.79
N LEU A 358 10.00 12.78 -8.24
CA LEU A 358 10.45 12.10 -9.45
C LEU A 358 9.40 12.09 -10.57
N GLY A 359 8.19 12.57 -10.30
CA GLY A 359 7.08 12.63 -11.24
C GLY A 359 5.96 11.65 -10.91
N ALA A 360 4.72 12.05 -11.22
CA ALA A 360 3.53 11.28 -10.90
C ALA A 360 3.60 9.86 -11.48
N GLY A 361 3.26 8.85 -10.66
CA GLY A 361 3.26 7.45 -11.06
C GLY A 361 4.63 6.76 -11.00
N THR A 362 5.69 7.45 -10.54
CA THR A 362 7.02 6.83 -10.34
C THR A 362 6.94 5.59 -9.45
N THR A 363 6.21 5.67 -8.34
CA THR A 363 6.04 4.52 -7.43
C THR A 363 5.42 3.32 -8.15
N SER A 364 4.39 3.56 -8.98
CA SER A 364 3.75 2.51 -9.78
C SER A 364 4.70 1.94 -10.83
N GLN A 365 5.50 2.79 -11.49
CA GLN A 365 6.51 2.34 -12.45
C GLN A 365 7.56 1.44 -11.79
N LEU A 366 8.06 1.80 -10.61
CA LEU A 366 9.01 0.99 -9.85
C LEU A 366 8.41 -0.35 -9.40
N LEU A 367 7.18 -0.34 -8.87
CA LEU A 367 6.47 -1.56 -8.52
C LEU A 367 6.25 -2.48 -9.74
N ASN A 368 6.07 -1.88 -10.91
CA ASN A 368 5.91 -2.58 -12.18
C ASN A 368 7.23 -3.03 -12.82
N ALA A 369 8.38 -2.44 -12.45
CA ALA A 369 9.69 -2.83 -12.97
C ALA A 369 10.16 -4.20 -12.47
N ARG A 370 9.59 -4.69 -11.36
CA ARG A 370 9.96 -5.99 -10.78
C ARG A 370 9.79 -7.14 -11.76
N LYS A 371 10.72 -8.11 -11.73
CA LYS A 371 10.65 -9.35 -12.54
C LYS A 371 9.29 -10.03 -12.41
N LEU A 372 8.74 -10.47 -13.54
CA LEU A 372 7.45 -11.16 -13.59
C LEU A 372 7.47 -12.46 -12.77
N THR A 373 8.62 -13.11 -12.62
CA THR A 373 8.78 -14.33 -11.82
C THR A 373 8.64 -14.09 -10.32
N THR A 374 9.16 -12.97 -9.79
CA THR A 374 8.95 -12.61 -8.37
C THR A 374 7.52 -12.14 -8.14
N LYS A 375 6.96 -11.35 -9.07
CA LYS A 375 5.53 -11.00 -9.06
C LYS A 375 4.66 -12.24 -9.15
N GLY A 376 5.03 -13.22 -9.96
CA GLY A 376 4.31 -14.47 -10.20
C GLY A 376 4.39 -15.41 -9.00
N GLY A 377 5.55 -15.55 -8.36
CA GLY A 377 5.71 -16.32 -7.13
C GLY A 377 4.94 -15.71 -5.96
N GLU A 378 5.00 -14.38 -5.80
CA GLU A 378 4.15 -13.67 -4.85
C GLU A 378 2.69 -13.77 -5.24
N LEU A 379 2.33 -13.70 -6.54
CA LEU A 379 0.96 -13.90 -7.00
C LEU A 379 0.52 -15.34 -6.81
N VAL A 380 1.39 -16.36 -6.85
CA VAL A 380 1.08 -17.78 -6.58
C VAL A 380 0.88 -18.01 -5.08
N ILE A 381 1.73 -17.46 -4.23
CA ILE A 381 1.56 -17.49 -2.77
C ILE A 381 0.33 -16.67 -2.37
N ASN A 382 0.16 -15.50 -2.96
CA ASN A 382 -1.05 -14.67 -2.84
C ASN A 382 -2.22 -15.23 -3.64
N SER A 383 -2.07 -16.28 -4.47
CA SER A 383 -3.16 -16.95 -5.20
C SER A 383 -3.57 -18.29 -4.63
N MET A 384 -2.71 -18.93 -3.83
CA MET A 384 -3.15 -19.71 -2.68
C MET A 384 -3.90 -18.80 -1.69
N GLY A 385 -3.48 -17.54 -1.57
CA GLY A 385 -4.25 -16.47 -0.95
C GLY A 385 -5.46 -15.96 -1.75
N LEU A 386 -5.53 -16.15 -3.08
CA LEU A 386 -6.58 -15.64 -3.99
C LEU A 386 -7.68 -16.68 -4.11
N SER A 387 -7.38 -17.98 -4.08
CA SER A 387 -8.39 -18.99 -3.76
C SER A 387 -8.91 -18.73 -2.35
N ARG A 388 -8.05 -18.38 -1.38
CA ARG A 388 -8.49 -17.94 -0.04
C ARG A 388 -9.24 -16.61 -0.03
N ALA A 389 -8.97 -15.68 -0.96
CA ALA A 389 -9.59 -14.35 -1.05
C ALA A 389 -10.75 -14.27 -2.05
N ILE A 390 -10.94 -15.28 -2.91
CA ILE A 390 -12.14 -15.59 -3.69
C ILE A 390 -13.06 -16.47 -2.83
N MET A 391 -12.52 -17.34 -1.98
CA MET A 391 -13.28 -17.98 -0.90
C MET A 391 -13.63 -16.98 0.22
N ALA A 392 -12.78 -15.98 0.46
CA ALA A 392 -12.99 -14.84 1.35
C ALA A 392 -13.48 -13.56 0.65
N SER A 393 -13.88 -13.60 -0.62
CA SER A 393 -14.95 -12.74 -1.16
C SER A 393 -16.34 -13.26 -0.71
N SER A 394 -16.32 -13.99 0.43
CA SER A 394 -17.10 -13.84 1.66
C SER A 394 -18.62 -13.90 1.59
N ASP A 395 -19.28 -13.38 0.56
CA ASP A 395 -20.74 -13.31 0.53
C ASP A 395 -21.39 -14.47 -0.23
N TRP A 396 -20.81 -14.90 -1.34
CA TRP A 396 -21.32 -16.06 -2.09
C TRP A 396 -20.95 -17.39 -1.44
N SER A 397 -19.76 -17.48 -0.85
CA SER A 397 -19.32 -18.72 -0.22
C SER A 397 -20.16 -19.06 1.00
N ALA A 398 -20.72 -18.09 1.72
CA ALA A 398 -21.63 -18.38 2.83
C ALA A 398 -22.99 -18.87 2.35
N ILE A 399 -23.53 -18.26 1.29
CA ILE A 399 -24.72 -18.78 0.59
C ILE A 399 -24.43 -20.20 0.14
N LEU A 400 -23.38 -20.45 -0.66
CA LEU A 400 -23.02 -21.79 -1.16
C LEU A 400 -22.71 -22.80 -0.03
N ARG A 401 -22.09 -22.38 1.08
CA ARG A 401 -21.77 -23.27 2.22
C ARG A 401 -23.01 -23.65 3.03
N GLN A 402 -23.92 -22.71 3.27
CA GLN A 402 -25.18 -22.98 3.99
C GLN A 402 -26.21 -23.65 3.07
N ALA A 403 -26.19 -23.28 1.79
CA ALA A 403 -26.91 -23.88 0.69
C ALA A 403 -26.55 -25.33 0.44
N ALA A 404 -25.27 -25.71 0.54
CA ALA A 404 -24.87 -27.09 0.28
C ALA A 404 -25.58 -28.08 1.23
N VAL A 405 -26.05 -27.60 2.39
CA VAL A 405 -26.77 -28.40 3.39
C VAL A 405 -28.27 -28.38 3.14
N LEU A 406 -28.85 -27.20 3.01
CA LEU A 406 -30.31 -27.05 2.89
C LEU A 406 -30.82 -27.21 1.45
N GLY A 407 -29.94 -26.98 0.47
CA GLY A 407 -30.22 -26.95 -0.96
C GLY A 407 -30.65 -28.29 -1.55
N PRO A 408 -29.95 -29.42 -1.28
CA PRO A 408 -30.38 -30.73 -1.77
C PRO A 408 -31.80 -31.11 -1.32
N ARG A 409 -32.23 -30.56 -0.18
CA ARG A 409 -33.49 -30.92 0.45
C ARG A 409 -34.67 -30.04 0.03
N MET A 410 -34.37 -28.79 -0.36
CA MET A 410 -35.36 -27.85 -0.89
C MET A 410 -34.81 -27.20 -2.17
N PRO A 411 -34.45 -27.96 -3.22
CA PRO A 411 -33.65 -27.46 -4.35
C PRO A 411 -34.32 -26.31 -5.08
N ILE A 412 -35.66 -26.36 -5.20
CA ILE A 412 -36.45 -25.29 -5.82
C ILE A 412 -36.43 -24.02 -4.97
N GLN A 413 -36.62 -24.14 -3.66
CA GLN A 413 -36.65 -22.99 -2.76
C GLN A 413 -35.25 -22.40 -2.60
N TRP A 414 -34.24 -23.26 -2.56
CA TRP A 414 -32.85 -22.87 -2.59
C TRP A 414 -32.49 -22.11 -3.87
N ALA A 415 -32.82 -22.64 -5.05
CA ALA A 415 -32.54 -21.97 -6.32
C ALA A 415 -33.26 -20.61 -6.39
N LYS A 416 -34.52 -20.54 -5.92
CA LYS A 416 -35.24 -19.27 -5.76
C LYS A 416 -34.46 -18.33 -4.85
N MET A 417 -34.05 -18.78 -3.66
CA MET A 417 -33.32 -17.98 -2.67
C MET A 417 -31.93 -17.55 -3.12
N ALA A 418 -31.19 -18.40 -3.84
CA ALA A 418 -29.93 -18.03 -4.48
C ALA A 418 -30.17 -16.93 -5.50
N GLY A 419 -31.19 -17.06 -6.36
CA GLY A 419 -31.61 -16.00 -7.27
C GLY A 419 -32.00 -14.71 -6.55
N ARG A 420 -32.70 -14.80 -5.41
CA ARG A 420 -33.02 -13.64 -4.56
C ARG A 420 -31.78 -13.02 -3.93
N ALA A 421 -30.82 -13.83 -3.48
CA ALA A 421 -29.60 -13.35 -2.86
C ALA A 421 -28.69 -12.62 -3.88
N VAL A 422 -28.52 -13.21 -5.07
CA VAL A 422 -27.81 -12.58 -6.20
C VAL A 422 -28.47 -11.25 -6.57
N ARG A 423 -29.81 -11.24 -6.60
CA ARG A 423 -30.59 -10.05 -6.90
C ARG A 423 -30.49 -8.98 -5.80
N ALA A 424 -30.50 -9.36 -4.52
CA ALA A 424 -30.34 -8.48 -3.37
C ALA A 424 -28.91 -7.91 -3.25
N PHE A 425 -27.92 -8.62 -3.78
CA PHE A 425 -26.53 -8.19 -3.86
C PHE A 425 -26.31 -7.08 -4.91
N MET A 426 -27.22 -6.93 -5.87
CA MET A 426 -27.10 -5.88 -6.89
C MET A 426 -27.37 -4.49 -6.29
N PRO A 427 -26.48 -3.51 -6.52
CA PRO A 427 -26.52 -2.23 -5.79
C PRO A 427 -27.76 -1.37 -6.04
N TRP A 428 -28.47 -1.62 -7.14
CA TRP A 428 -29.73 -0.95 -7.48
C TRP A 428 -30.97 -1.55 -6.80
N GLN A 429 -30.83 -2.61 -6.00
CA GLN A 429 -31.96 -3.37 -5.44
C GLN A 429 -32.08 -3.29 -3.92
N SER A 430 -31.69 -2.17 -3.31
CA SER A 430 -31.81 -1.97 -1.85
C SER A 430 -33.23 -2.17 -1.31
N LYS A 431 -34.27 -1.86 -2.10
CA LYS A 431 -35.68 -2.14 -1.78
C LYS A 431 -35.97 -3.64 -1.70
N TYR A 432 -35.36 -4.44 -2.59
CA TYR A 432 -35.54 -5.89 -2.62
C TYR A 432 -35.00 -6.58 -1.36
N ALA A 433 -33.90 -6.10 -0.81
CA ALA A 433 -33.38 -6.60 0.47
C ALA A 433 -34.37 -6.34 1.63
N GLN A 434 -35.06 -5.20 1.61
CA GLN A 434 -36.12 -4.89 2.59
C GLN A 434 -37.36 -5.77 2.38
N GLU A 435 -37.72 -6.10 1.14
CA GLU A 435 -38.79 -7.06 0.84
C GLU A 435 -38.48 -8.46 1.37
N ILE A 436 -37.23 -8.92 1.21
CA ILE A 436 -36.78 -10.21 1.79
C ILE A 436 -36.96 -10.16 3.31
N ARG A 437 -36.52 -9.08 3.97
CA ARG A 437 -36.70 -8.90 5.41
C ARG A 437 -38.18 -8.89 5.82
N ALA A 438 -39.03 -8.16 5.11
CA ALA A 438 -40.46 -8.15 5.36
C ALA A 438 -41.07 -9.55 5.20
N SER A 439 -40.58 -10.35 4.25
CA SER A 439 -41.02 -11.74 4.06
C SER A 439 -40.54 -12.73 5.13
N ILE A 440 -39.53 -12.37 5.93
CA ILE A 440 -39.12 -13.13 7.13
C ILE A 440 -40.15 -12.89 8.24
N ILE A 441 -40.47 -11.62 8.48
CA ILE A 441 -41.44 -11.19 9.50
C ILE A 441 -42.84 -11.71 9.13
N ASN A 442 -43.23 -11.60 7.86
CA ASN A 442 -44.53 -12.04 7.36
C ASN A 442 -44.51 -13.50 6.84
N SER A 443 -43.86 -14.41 7.56
CA SER A 443 -43.69 -15.82 7.14
C SER A 443 -44.97 -16.67 7.27
N GLY A 444 -46.08 -16.05 7.69
CA GLY A 444 -47.40 -16.63 7.81
C GLY A 444 -47.69 -17.14 9.22
N VAL A 445 -48.83 -17.80 9.38
CA VAL A 445 -49.27 -18.38 10.67
C VAL A 445 -49.28 -19.91 10.59
N ILE A 446 -49.13 -20.56 11.74
CA ILE A 446 -49.32 -22.00 11.91
C ILE A 446 -50.32 -22.24 13.03
N ARG A 447 -51.24 -23.17 12.82
CA ARG A 447 -52.20 -23.58 13.85
C ARG A 447 -51.62 -24.74 14.64
N LEU A 448 -51.45 -24.58 15.95
CA LEU A 448 -51.00 -25.65 16.82
C LEU A 448 -52.19 -26.48 17.33
N SER A 449 -51.91 -27.56 18.06
CA SER A 449 -52.93 -28.50 18.54
C SER A 449 -53.87 -27.94 19.60
N ASP A 450 -53.46 -26.86 20.26
CA ASP A 450 -54.32 -26.05 21.14
C ASP A 450 -55.39 -25.27 20.36
N GLY A 451 -55.31 -25.28 19.02
CA GLY A 451 -56.22 -24.57 18.13
C GLY A 451 -55.85 -23.10 17.93
N GLU A 452 -54.84 -22.60 18.65
CA GLU A 452 -54.35 -21.22 18.54
C GLU A 452 -53.51 -21.03 17.27
N LEU A 453 -53.60 -19.84 16.70
CA LEU A 453 -52.81 -19.42 15.55
C LEU A 453 -51.57 -18.69 16.03
N TYR A 454 -50.41 -19.28 15.76
CA TYR A 454 -49.13 -18.67 16.07
C TYR A 454 -48.53 -18.06 14.81
N ASP A 455 -48.07 -16.82 14.91
CA ASP A 455 -47.22 -16.23 13.89
C ASP A 455 -45.90 -17.03 13.79
N MET A 456 -45.52 -17.41 12.58
CA MET A 456 -44.38 -18.31 12.35
C MET A 456 -43.07 -17.65 12.81
N TYR A 457 -42.91 -16.34 12.61
CA TYR A 457 -41.74 -15.60 13.06
C TYR A 457 -41.69 -15.52 14.59
N ALA A 458 -42.83 -15.29 15.25
CA ALA A 458 -42.93 -15.37 16.71
C ALA A 458 -42.59 -16.79 17.24
N LEU A 459 -43.07 -17.84 16.57
CA LEU A 459 -42.76 -19.23 16.93
C LEU A 459 -41.27 -19.54 16.77
N ALA A 460 -40.67 -19.13 15.64
CA ALA A 460 -39.23 -19.30 15.39
C ALA A 460 -38.39 -18.59 16.45
N LYS A 461 -38.74 -17.36 16.81
CA LYS A 461 -38.06 -16.59 17.85
C LYS A 461 -38.20 -17.23 19.23
N ARG A 462 -39.40 -17.69 19.60
CA ARG A 462 -39.66 -18.40 20.86
C ARG A 462 -38.93 -19.76 20.91
N SER A 463 -38.62 -20.32 19.74
CA SER A 463 -37.88 -21.57 19.59
C SER A 463 -36.35 -21.37 19.60
N ASP A 464 -35.86 -20.14 19.80
CA ASP A 464 -34.43 -19.79 19.69
C ASP A 464 -33.82 -20.00 18.29
N LEU A 465 -34.60 -19.83 17.22
CA LEU A 465 -34.04 -19.80 15.85
C LEU A 465 -33.14 -18.57 15.71
N PHE A 466 -31.89 -18.78 15.28
CA PHE A 466 -30.93 -17.68 15.11
C PHE A 466 -31.18 -16.95 13.79
N LEU A 467 -31.59 -15.68 13.91
CA LEU A 467 -31.71 -14.74 12.81
C LEU A 467 -30.72 -13.59 13.04
N ALA A 468 -29.72 -13.46 12.15
CA ALA A 468 -28.65 -12.47 12.30
C ALA A 468 -29.20 -11.03 12.25
N SER A 469 -30.28 -10.81 11.51
CA SER A 469 -31.01 -9.54 11.45
C SER A 469 -31.64 -9.12 12.79
N ASP A 470 -31.86 -10.06 13.71
CA ASP A 470 -32.36 -9.78 15.06
C ASP A 470 -31.22 -9.62 16.08
N ALA A 471 -30.06 -10.23 15.82
CA ALA A 471 -28.88 -10.16 16.69
C ALA A 471 -28.30 -8.74 16.78
N ASN A 472 -28.44 -7.93 15.73
CA ASN A 472 -28.06 -6.51 15.73
C ASN A 472 -28.87 -5.66 16.75
N ARG A 473 -29.96 -6.20 17.33
CA ARG A 473 -30.70 -5.56 18.43
C ARG A 473 -30.27 -6.02 19.84
N LEU A 474 -29.46 -7.07 19.97
CA LEU A 474 -29.20 -7.76 21.25
C LEU A 474 -27.79 -7.56 21.84
N GLY A 475 -26.88 -6.81 21.19
CA GLY A 475 -25.62 -6.38 21.83
C GLY A 475 -24.46 -6.06 20.87
N ALA A 476 -23.57 -5.17 21.33
CA ALA A 476 -22.51 -4.51 20.57
C ALA A 476 -21.51 -5.44 19.84
N SER A 477 -21.29 -6.67 20.31
CA SER A 477 -20.19 -7.52 19.82
C SER A 477 -20.39 -8.14 18.43
N ILE A 478 -21.63 -8.25 17.92
CA ILE A 478 -21.89 -8.76 16.57
C ILE A 478 -21.87 -7.63 15.54
N GLY A 479 -22.34 -6.44 15.92
CA GLY A 479 -22.20 -5.22 15.10
C GLY A 479 -20.73 -4.83 14.91
N GLU A 480 -19.87 -5.04 15.92
CA GLU A 480 -18.43 -4.79 15.83
C GLU A 480 -17.69 -5.75 14.87
N LEU A 481 -18.13 -7.01 14.80
CA LEU A 481 -17.61 -8.00 13.85
C LEU A 481 -18.04 -7.66 12.42
N ALA A 482 -19.29 -7.24 12.22
CA ALA A 482 -19.78 -6.76 10.93
C ALA A 482 -18.99 -5.51 10.48
N ALA A 483 -18.77 -4.54 11.37
CA ALA A 483 -17.99 -3.33 11.07
C ALA A 483 -16.53 -3.64 10.69
N ARG A 484 -15.89 -4.61 11.33
CA ARG A 484 -14.52 -5.06 10.98
C ARG A 484 -14.47 -5.80 9.64
N GLU A 485 -15.49 -6.60 9.32
CA GLU A 485 -15.61 -7.27 8.01
C GLU A 485 -15.88 -6.25 6.89
N GLU A 486 -16.64 -5.18 7.18
CA GLU A 486 -16.86 -4.04 6.28
C GLU A 486 -15.56 -3.27 5.99
N GLU A 487 -14.76 -2.97 7.01
CA GLU A 487 -13.48 -2.27 6.87
C GLU A 487 -12.48 -3.09 6.02
N TRP A 488 -12.44 -4.41 6.23
CA TRP A 488 -11.62 -5.32 5.43
C TRP A 488 -12.09 -5.43 3.98
N MET A 489 -13.40 -5.57 3.72
CA MET A 489 -13.96 -5.62 2.37
C MET A 489 -13.76 -4.31 1.60
N THR A 490 -13.82 -3.17 2.30
CA THR A 490 -13.47 -1.85 1.73
C THR A 490 -12.01 -1.80 1.30
N ALA A 491 -11.11 -2.27 2.16
CA ALA A 491 -9.68 -2.34 1.86
C ALA A 491 -9.37 -3.35 0.74
N PHE A 492 -10.15 -4.43 0.63
CA PHE A 492 -10.00 -5.46 -0.38
C PHE A 492 -10.52 -5.01 -1.75
N THR A 493 -11.74 -4.46 -1.81
CA THR A 493 -12.36 -3.96 -3.05
C THR A 493 -11.62 -2.75 -3.62
N SER A 494 -11.11 -1.86 -2.76
CA SER A 494 -10.24 -0.76 -3.19
C SER A 494 -8.91 -1.26 -3.76
N LYS A 495 -8.32 -2.34 -3.20
CA LYS A 495 -7.08 -2.96 -3.71
C LYS A 495 -7.26 -3.75 -4.99
N LEU A 496 -8.39 -4.43 -5.17
CA LEU A 496 -8.68 -5.20 -6.38
C LEU A 496 -9.12 -4.34 -7.57
N GLY A 497 -9.40 -3.04 -7.34
CA GLY A 497 -9.75 -2.11 -8.41
C GLY A 497 -10.91 -2.63 -9.24
N TRP A 498 -12.04 -2.93 -8.58
CA TRP A 498 -13.30 -3.23 -9.26
C TRP A 498 -13.77 -1.99 -10.03
N HIS A 499 -13.17 -1.81 -11.21
CA HIS A 499 -13.54 -0.84 -12.20
C HIS A 499 -14.39 -1.57 -13.24
N LEU A 500 -15.54 -1.01 -13.60
CA LEU A 500 -16.20 -1.46 -14.82
C LEU A 500 -15.31 -1.04 -15.99
N PHE A 501 -14.70 -2.03 -16.66
CA PHE A 501 -13.95 -1.80 -17.88
C PHE A 501 -14.94 -1.30 -18.93
N ARG A 502 -14.91 0.00 -19.23
CA ARG A 502 -15.73 0.59 -20.29
C ARG A 502 -14.86 0.92 -21.48
N ASP A 503 -15.39 0.72 -22.67
CA ASP A 503 -14.75 1.22 -23.88
C ASP A 503 -14.87 2.76 -23.92
N SER A 504 -14.20 3.37 -24.88
CA SER A 504 -14.27 4.82 -25.12
C SER A 504 -15.69 5.32 -25.44
N ALA A 505 -16.62 4.43 -25.78
CA ALA A 505 -18.04 4.74 -25.99
C ALA A 505 -18.88 4.55 -24.70
N GLY A 506 -18.25 4.23 -23.57
CA GLY A 506 -18.91 4.05 -22.29
C GLY A 506 -19.67 2.73 -22.12
N LYS A 507 -19.53 1.76 -23.03
CA LYS A 507 -20.12 0.42 -22.90
C LYS A 507 -19.26 -0.48 -22.04
N THR A 508 -19.90 -1.22 -21.12
CA THR A 508 -19.25 -2.22 -20.27
C THR A 508 -18.69 -3.36 -21.11
N ILE A 509 -17.39 -3.64 -20.96
CA ILE A 509 -16.66 -4.68 -21.67
C ILE A 509 -16.51 -5.91 -20.78
N TRP A 510 -17.19 -6.99 -21.14
CA TRP A 510 -17.11 -8.27 -20.42
C TRP A 510 -15.97 -9.19 -20.91
N ASN A 511 -15.31 -8.84 -22.01
CA ASN A 511 -14.23 -9.64 -22.59
C ASN A 511 -12.87 -9.29 -21.93
N PRO A 512 -12.22 -10.24 -21.21
CA PRO A 512 -10.97 -9.99 -20.49
C PRO A 512 -9.78 -9.59 -21.35
N LEU A 513 -9.76 -9.99 -22.63
CA LEU A 513 -8.69 -9.61 -23.57
C LEU A 513 -8.69 -8.11 -23.90
N LYS A 514 -9.80 -7.40 -23.64
CA LYS A 514 -9.96 -5.97 -23.92
C LYS A 514 -9.80 -5.08 -22.68
N TRP A 515 -9.65 -5.66 -21.49
CA TRP A 515 -9.47 -4.93 -20.22
C TRP A 515 -8.22 -4.04 -20.16
N PRO A 516 -7.08 -4.36 -20.81
CA PRO A 516 -5.89 -3.49 -20.76
C PRO A 516 -6.09 -2.12 -21.40
N ALA A 517 -7.05 -1.98 -22.34
CA ALA A 517 -7.32 -0.74 -23.08
C ALA A 517 -8.54 0.04 -22.57
N ALA A 518 -9.21 -0.45 -21.53
CA ALA A 518 -10.47 0.09 -21.05
C ALA A 518 -10.26 1.17 -19.98
N GLU A 519 -11.11 2.20 -20.00
CA GLU A 519 -11.09 3.27 -19.01
C GLU A 519 -11.56 2.71 -17.65
N LYS A 520 -10.73 2.87 -16.61
CA LYS A 520 -11.01 2.36 -15.26
C LYS A 520 -11.84 3.39 -14.47
N LYS A 521 -13.16 3.32 -14.55
CA LYS A 521 -14.04 4.13 -13.68
C LYS A 521 -14.29 3.42 -12.36
N PHE A 522 -14.06 4.11 -11.24
CA PHE A 522 -14.31 3.61 -9.89
C PHE A 522 -15.79 3.27 -9.73
N PHE A 523 -16.09 2.06 -9.28
CA PHE A 523 -17.45 1.61 -9.04
C PHE A 523 -17.77 1.78 -7.54
N PRO A 524 -18.63 2.75 -7.15
CA PRO A 524 -19.00 2.91 -5.75
C PRO A 524 -19.97 1.76 -5.38
N PHE A 525 -19.46 0.70 -4.77
CA PHE A 525 -20.28 -0.28 -4.06
C PHE A 525 -20.51 0.25 -2.64
N PRO A 526 -21.74 0.65 -2.26
CA PRO A 526 -22.04 1.00 -0.87
C PRO A 526 -21.96 -0.27 -0.01
N LEU A 527 -21.02 -0.31 0.94
CA LEU A 527 -20.72 -1.46 1.81
C LEU A 527 -21.92 -1.95 2.62
N ALA A 528 -22.81 -1.04 3.04
CA ALA A 528 -24.06 -1.37 3.73
C ALA A 528 -25.02 -2.25 2.91
N GLN A 529 -24.77 -2.43 1.61
CA GLN A 529 -25.53 -3.34 0.76
C GLN A 529 -25.03 -4.79 0.84
N SER A 530 -23.75 -5.01 1.13
CA SER A 530 -23.16 -6.35 1.26
C SER A 530 -23.70 -7.10 2.49
N GLU A 531 -23.75 -6.45 3.66
CA GLU A 531 -24.32 -7.03 4.88
C GLU A 531 -25.81 -7.39 4.70
N ARG A 532 -26.60 -6.54 4.05
CA ARG A 532 -28.03 -6.80 3.79
C ARG A 532 -28.24 -7.94 2.80
N ALA A 533 -27.41 -8.00 1.76
CA ALA A 533 -27.42 -9.07 0.78
C ALA A 533 -26.94 -10.40 1.36
N TYR A 534 -26.16 -10.37 2.43
CA TYR A 534 -25.71 -11.55 3.16
C TYR A 534 -26.74 -12.02 4.18
N ILE A 535 -27.12 -11.14 5.12
CA ILE A 535 -27.91 -11.48 6.30
C ILE A 535 -29.33 -11.91 5.91
N TYR A 536 -30.03 -11.10 5.11
CA TYR A 536 -31.46 -11.32 4.87
C TYR A 536 -31.74 -12.59 4.05
N PRO A 537 -31.00 -12.92 2.98
CA PRO A 537 -31.25 -14.17 2.27
C PRO A 537 -30.95 -15.41 3.12
N LEU A 538 -29.92 -15.37 3.98
CA LEU A 538 -29.59 -16.48 4.86
C LEU A 538 -30.61 -16.65 5.99
N ASP A 539 -31.04 -15.55 6.61
CA ASP A 539 -32.12 -15.58 7.61
C ASP A 539 -33.42 -16.06 6.99
N LYS A 540 -33.74 -15.62 5.77
CA LYS A 540 -34.91 -16.11 5.04
C LYS A 540 -34.81 -17.59 4.70
N LEU A 541 -33.63 -18.09 4.33
CA LEU A 541 -33.42 -19.52 4.12
C LEU A 541 -33.64 -20.33 5.40
N ARG A 542 -33.13 -19.87 6.56
CA ARG A 542 -33.39 -20.49 7.87
C ARG A 542 -34.87 -20.47 8.19
N MET A 543 -35.52 -19.34 7.97
CA MET A 543 -36.92 -19.12 8.28
C MET A 543 -37.84 -19.99 7.42
N ASP A 544 -37.56 -20.08 6.11
CA ASP A 544 -38.34 -20.91 5.19
C ASP A 544 -38.16 -22.39 5.48
N TYR A 545 -36.92 -22.82 5.78
CA TYR A 545 -36.68 -24.22 6.18
C TYR A 545 -37.37 -24.55 7.49
N PHE A 546 -37.18 -23.73 8.52
CA PHE A 546 -37.85 -23.88 9.81
C PHE A 546 -39.38 -23.93 9.64
N GLY A 547 -39.95 -22.97 8.90
CA GLY A 547 -41.39 -22.89 8.70
C GLY A 547 -41.96 -24.07 7.93
N ASN A 548 -41.27 -24.58 6.91
CA ASN A 548 -41.71 -25.76 6.18
C ASN A 548 -41.66 -27.02 7.03
N GLU A 549 -40.57 -27.25 7.76
CA GLU A 549 -40.43 -28.40 8.64
C GLU A 549 -41.41 -28.33 9.83
N ALA A 550 -41.64 -27.13 10.39
CA ALA A 550 -42.63 -26.92 11.45
C ALA A 550 -44.05 -27.29 10.99
N ARG A 551 -44.45 -26.86 9.78
CA ARG A 551 -45.74 -27.25 9.18
C ARG A 551 -45.84 -28.76 8.98
N MET A 552 -44.80 -29.38 8.41
CA MET A 552 -44.77 -30.83 8.23
C MET A 552 -44.81 -31.58 9.57
N MET A 553 -44.16 -31.07 10.61
CA MET A 553 -44.20 -31.65 11.95
C MET A 553 -45.59 -31.57 12.56
N VAL A 554 -46.30 -30.45 12.39
CA VAL A 554 -47.71 -30.32 12.82
C VAL A 554 -48.58 -31.30 12.06
N GLU A 555 -48.53 -31.31 10.73
CA GLU A 555 -49.34 -32.20 9.89
C GLU A 555 -49.10 -33.68 10.24
N ARG A 556 -47.84 -34.09 10.40
CA ARG A 556 -47.46 -35.47 10.75
C ARG A 556 -47.85 -35.81 12.19
N GLY A 557 -47.64 -34.88 13.13
CA GLY A 557 -48.00 -35.06 14.53
C GLY A 557 -49.50 -35.26 14.72
N MET A 558 -50.30 -34.45 14.02
CA MET A 558 -51.77 -34.59 14.00
C MET A 558 -52.21 -35.93 13.40
N ARG A 559 -51.57 -36.39 12.31
CA ARG A 559 -51.87 -37.72 11.72
C ARG A 559 -51.52 -38.89 12.64
N ASN A 560 -50.47 -38.75 13.45
CA ASN A 560 -49.96 -39.82 14.32
C ASN A 560 -50.46 -39.72 15.77
N GLY A 561 -51.42 -38.83 16.06
CA GLY A 561 -51.98 -38.65 17.40
C GLY A 561 -51.01 -38.05 18.43
N ARG A 562 -49.88 -37.48 17.99
CA ARG A 562 -48.90 -36.80 18.84
C ARG A 562 -48.57 -35.44 18.24
N PRO A 563 -49.31 -34.38 18.58
CA PRO A 563 -48.99 -33.05 18.09
C PRO A 563 -47.60 -32.59 18.58
N PRO A 564 -46.86 -31.81 17.78
CA PRO A 564 -45.57 -31.29 18.20
C PRO A 564 -45.72 -30.32 19.37
N THR A 565 -44.82 -30.42 20.32
CA THR A 565 -44.70 -29.54 21.48
C THR A 565 -43.76 -28.36 21.20
N MET A 566 -43.74 -27.36 22.07
CA MET A 566 -42.76 -26.28 22.00
C MET A 566 -41.30 -26.79 22.02
N GLU A 567 -41.04 -27.87 22.75
CA GLU A 567 -39.71 -28.51 22.78
C GLU A 567 -39.32 -29.07 21.41
N ASP A 568 -40.27 -29.65 20.66
CA ASP A 568 -40.01 -30.15 19.31
C ASP A 568 -39.61 -29.01 18.36
N PHE A 569 -40.22 -27.83 18.49
CA PHE A 569 -39.84 -26.64 17.72
C PHE A 569 -38.49 -26.05 18.15
N GLN A 570 -38.16 -26.07 19.44
CA GLN A 570 -36.83 -25.69 19.93
C GLN A 570 -35.73 -26.64 19.39
N GLN A 571 -36.03 -27.94 19.34
CA GLN A 571 -35.13 -28.93 18.74
C GLN A 571 -34.96 -28.71 17.24
N LEU A 572 -36.04 -28.36 16.52
CA LEU A 572 -35.98 -27.97 15.13
C LEU A 572 -35.11 -26.71 14.94
N ALA A 573 -35.33 -25.65 15.71
CA ALA A 573 -34.53 -24.44 15.63
C ALA A 573 -33.05 -24.69 15.95
N LEU A 574 -32.74 -25.49 16.98
CA LEU A 574 -31.39 -25.92 17.30
C LEU A 574 -30.76 -26.67 16.12
N TRP A 575 -31.51 -27.56 15.48
CA TRP A 575 -31.07 -28.27 14.28
C TRP A 575 -30.75 -27.31 13.14
N VAL A 576 -31.65 -26.37 12.81
CA VAL A 576 -31.41 -25.37 11.76
C VAL A 576 -30.19 -24.50 12.06
N ASN A 577 -30.02 -24.08 13.32
CA ASN A 577 -28.87 -23.31 13.76
C ASN A 577 -27.59 -24.11 13.60
N ASN A 578 -27.56 -25.36 14.05
CA ASN A 578 -26.41 -26.24 13.90
C ASN A 578 -26.12 -26.47 12.40
N ALA A 579 -27.09 -26.91 11.61
CA ALA A 579 -26.96 -27.17 10.18
C ALA A 579 -26.41 -25.97 9.39
N THR A 580 -26.76 -24.74 9.78
CA THR A 580 -26.27 -23.50 9.14
C THR A 580 -25.02 -22.90 9.78
N GLY A 581 -24.39 -23.58 10.74
CA GLY A 581 -23.15 -23.14 11.40
C GLY A 581 -23.35 -21.99 12.40
N ARG A 582 -24.58 -21.74 12.87
CA ARG A 582 -24.94 -20.75 13.90
C ARG A 582 -25.27 -21.39 15.25
N GLY A 583 -25.05 -22.70 15.36
CA GLY A 583 -25.18 -23.46 16.59
C GLY A 583 -24.33 -22.93 17.76
N LYS A 584 -24.79 -23.18 18.98
CA LYS A 584 -23.98 -22.94 20.18
C LYS A 584 -22.83 -23.93 20.19
N LEU A 585 -21.59 -23.44 20.27
CA LEU A 585 -20.42 -24.29 20.46
C LEU A 585 -20.57 -25.09 21.77
N PRO A 586 -20.23 -26.39 21.78
CA PRO A 586 -20.13 -27.17 23.01
C PRO A 586 -19.24 -26.43 24.01
N LYS A 587 -19.57 -26.44 25.31
CA LYS A 587 -18.81 -25.69 26.33
C LYS A 587 -17.30 -25.98 26.25
N VAL A 588 -16.93 -27.23 26.00
CA VAL A 588 -15.53 -27.70 25.86
C VAL A 588 -14.79 -27.01 24.69
N LEU A 589 -15.48 -26.62 23.62
CA LEU A 589 -14.87 -25.97 22.46
C LEU A 589 -14.99 -24.44 22.48
N LYS A 590 -15.74 -23.87 23.43
CA LYS A 590 -15.84 -22.41 23.57
C LYS A 590 -14.49 -21.80 23.93
N ASP A 591 -13.74 -22.46 24.81
CA ASP A 591 -12.45 -21.97 25.31
C ASP A 591 -11.34 -22.05 24.23
N TYR A 592 -11.53 -22.91 23.23
CA TYR A 592 -10.63 -23.05 22.07
C TYR A 592 -11.07 -22.21 20.85
N GLY A 593 -12.06 -21.33 21.00
CA GLY A 593 -12.59 -20.52 19.89
C GLY A 593 -11.51 -19.72 19.15
N PHE A 594 -10.50 -19.22 19.87
CA PHE A 594 -9.36 -18.52 19.28
C PHE A 594 -8.49 -19.42 18.39
N LEU A 595 -8.10 -20.62 18.87
CA LEU A 595 -7.29 -21.56 18.08
C LEU A 595 -8.04 -22.11 16.87
N LEU A 596 -9.34 -22.35 17.01
CA LEU A 596 -10.21 -22.80 15.93
C LEU A 596 -10.40 -21.72 14.85
N ASN A 597 -10.44 -20.44 15.22
CA ASN A 597 -10.48 -19.31 14.28
C ASN A 597 -9.16 -19.15 13.51
N ILE A 598 -8.03 -19.59 14.07
CA ILE A 598 -6.72 -19.58 13.40
C ILE A 598 -6.62 -20.71 12.37
N GLY A 599 -7.06 -21.91 12.74
CA GLY A 599 -6.98 -23.10 11.88
C GLY A 599 -8.07 -23.19 10.81
N PHE A 600 -9.26 -22.66 11.06
CA PHE A 600 -10.44 -22.85 10.21
C PHE A 600 -11.17 -21.54 9.93
N PHE A 601 -11.53 -21.29 8.67
CA PHE A 601 -12.22 -20.06 8.23
C PHE A 601 -13.68 -19.97 8.70
N ALA A 602 -14.30 -21.11 9.04
CA ALA A 602 -15.65 -21.16 9.60
C ALA A 602 -15.72 -22.30 10.63
N PRO A 603 -15.11 -22.15 11.82
CA PRO A 603 -14.98 -23.25 12.76
C PRO A 603 -16.33 -23.75 13.24
N LYS A 604 -17.33 -22.87 13.35
CA LYS A 604 -18.71 -23.27 13.66
C LYS A 604 -19.36 -24.14 12.58
N LEU A 605 -18.97 -24.01 11.31
CA LEU A 605 -19.48 -24.85 10.22
C LEU A 605 -18.81 -26.23 10.22
N ILE A 606 -17.51 -26.30 10.54
CA ILE A 606 -16.84 -27.61 10.68
C ILE A 606 -17.35 -28.33 11.92
N ILE A 607 -17.50 -27.60 13.02
CA ILE A 607 -18.10 -28.14 14.24
C ILE A 607 -19.54 -28.56 13.98
N SER A 608 -20.30 -27.83 13.16
CA SER A 608 -21.64 -28.28 12.83
C SER A 608 -21.64 -29.63 12.13
N ARG A 609 -20.67 -29.93 11.26
CA ARG A 609 -20.53 -31.27 10.66
C ARG A 609 -20.29 -32.37 11.67
N ILE A 610 -19.67 -32.06 12.80
CA ILE A 610 -19.42 -33.03 13.89
C ILE A 610 -20.64 -33.11 14.81
N THR A 611 -21.31 -31.98 15.09
CA THR A 611 -22.48 -31.95 15.98
C THR A 611 -23.75 -32.49 15.30
N THR A 612 -23.88 -32.35 13.98
CA THR A 612 -25.02 -32.84 13.19
C THR A 612 -25.23 -34.36 13.36
N PRO A 613 -24.21 -35.23 13.22
CA PRO A 613 -24.33 -36.65 13.57
C PRO A 613 -24.73 -36.90 15.03
N VAL A 614 -24.18 -36.14 15.99
CA VAL A 614 -24.52 -36.28 17.42
C VAL A 614 -25.98 -35.91 17.67
N ASP A 615 -26.46 -34.84 17.06
CA ASP A 615 -27.87 -34.47 17.08
C ASP A 615 -28.70 -35.55 16.42
N VAL A 616 -28.24 -36.16 15.33
CA VAL A 616 -28.94 -37.27 14.68
C VAL A 616 -29.14 -38.44 15.64
N PHE A 617 -28.08 -38.90 16.29
CA PHE A 617 -28.16 -39.96 17.29
C PHE A 617 -29.10 -39.60 18.45
N ARG A 618 -29.07 -38.34 18.92
CA ARG A 618 -29.94 -37.86 20.00
C ARG A 618 -31.42 -37.97 19.62
N HIS A 619 -31.79 -37.56 18.42
CA HIS A 619 -33.19 -37.57 17.95
C HIS A 619 -33.66 -38.98 17.56
N ILE A 620 -32.76 -39.84 17.04
CA ILE A 620 -33.08 -41.26 16.82
C ILE A 620 -33.42 -41.95 18.14
N LYS A 621 -32.63 -41.70 19.20
CA LYS A 621 -32.84 -42.32 20.53
C LYS A 621 -34.11 -41.82 21.23
N ARG A 622 -34.42 -40.53 21.13
CA ARG A 622 -35.61 -39.93 21.78
C ARG A 622 -36.92 -40.27 21.08
N GLY A 623 -36.88 -40.60 19.78
CA GLY A 623 -38.08 -40.79 18.97
C GLY A 623 -38.85 -39.48 18.75
N GLY A 624 -40.09 -39.59 18.26
CA GLY A 624 -40.95 -38.43 18.00
C GLY A 624 -40.81 -37.82 16.59
N PRO A 625 -41.53 -36.72 16.31
CA PRO A 625 -41.65 -36.14 14.97
C PRO A 625 -40.29 -35.73 14.35
N MET A 626 -39.34 -35.29 15.20
CA MET A 626 -38.01 -34.86 14.76
C MET A 626 -37.12 -35.98 14.21
N ARG A 627 -37.31 -37.25 14.64
CA ARG A 627 -36.49 -38.38 14.16
C ARG A 627 -36.52 -38.48 12.64
N ARG A 628 -37.69 -38.31 12.04
CA ARG A 628 -37.87 -38.43 10.59
C ARG A 628 -37.26 -37.24 9.84
N VAL A 629 -37.48 -36.03 10.36
CA VAL A 629 -36.85 -34.80 9.83
C VAL A 629 -35.33 -34.99 9.78
N VAL A 630 -34.74 -35.43 10.88
CA VAL A 630 -33.30 -35.66 11.02
C VAL A 630 -32.76 -36.75 10.08
N LEU A 631 -33.45 -37.89 9.95
CA LEU A 631 -33.02 -38.99 9.07
C LEU A 631 -33.08 -38.59 7.58
N GLU A 632 -34.15 -37.91 7.19
CA GLU A 632 -34.30 -37.33 5.85
C GLU A 632 -33.20 -36.26 5.60
N THR A 633 -32.71 -35.56 6.64
CA THR A 633 -31.55 -34.63 6.49
C THR A 633 -30.26 -35.36 6.32
N LEU A 634 -30.02 -36.39 7.12
CA LEU A 634 -28.78 -37.16 7.06
C LEU A 634 -28.61 -37.79 5.66
N ALA A 635 -29.70 -38.30 5.06
CA ALA A 635 -29.67 -38.84 3.72
C ALA A 635 -29.31 -37.77 2.66
N ALA A 636 -29.90 -36.58 2.76
CA ALA A 636 -29.60 -35.46 1.86
C ALA A 636 -28.18 -34.90 2.06
N ASP A 637 -27.72 -34.78 3.31
CA ASP A 637 -26.40 -34.29 3.68
C ASP A 637 -25.30 -35.29 3.32
N ALA A 638 -25.55 -36.60 3.40
CA ALA A 638 -24.60 -37.63 2.97
C ALA A 638 -24.32 -37.51 1.47
N VAL A 639 -25.35 -37.24 0.65
CA VAL A 639 -25.20 -37.00 -0.79
C VAL A 639 -24.40 -35.71 -1.04
N ALA A 640 -24.72 -34.63 -0.34
CA ALA A 640 -24.02 -33.35 -0.49
C ALA A 640 -22.57 -33.39 -0.02
N PHE A 641 -22.30 -34.07 1.10
CA PHE A 641 -20.97 -34.28 1.64
C PHE A 641 -20.12 -35.12 0.69
N THR A 642 -20.68 -36.21 0.16
CA THR A 642 -20.00 -37.06 -0.83
C THR A 642 -19.68 -36.27 -2.11
N GLY A 643 -20.63 -35.48 -2.62
CA GLY A 643 -20.41 -34.61 -3.77
C GLY A 643 -19.38 -33.50 -3.50
N GLY A 644 -19.38 -32.90 -2.32
CA GLY A 644 -18.40 -31.88 -1.92
C GLY A 644 -16.99 -32.45 -1.76
N MET A 645 -16.85 -33.62 -1.14
CA MET A 645 -15.57 -34.32 -1.03
C MET A 645 -15.05 -34.76 -2.39
N TYR A 646 -15.93 -35.20 -3.30
CA TYR A 646 -15.57 -35.51 -4.67
C TYR A 646 -15.04 -34.28 -5.43
N LEU A 647 -15.72 -33.14 -5.36
CA LEU A 647 -15.26 -31.90 -6.00
C LEU A 647 -13.93 -31.39 -5.42
N LEU A 648 -13.75 -31.49 -4.10
CA LEU A 648 -12.49 -31.14 -3.45
C LEU A 648 -11.36 -32.05 -3.93
N ASN A 649 -11.62 -33.36 -3.99
CA ASN A 649 -10.68 -34.36 -4.48
C ASN A 649 -10.26 -34.07 -5.93
N VAL A 650 -11.22 -33.86 -6.84
CA VAL A 650 -10.96 -33.50 -8.24
C VAL A 650 -10.17 -32.20 -8.35
N SER A 651 -10.47 -31.19 -7.53
CA SER A 651 -9.77 -29.90 -7.54
C SER A 651 -8.32 -30.03 -7.07
N LEU A 652 -8.07 -30.85 -6.05
CA LEU A 652 -6.72 -31.13 -5.54
C LEU A 652 -5.90 -31.93 -6.57
N GLN A 653 -6.50 -32.94 -7.21
CA GLN A 653 -5.87 -33.68 -8.30
C GLN A 653 -5.54 -32.79 -9.50
N ALA A 654 -6.45 -31.89 -9.89
CA ALA A 654 -6.20 -30.91 -10.95
C ALA A 654 -5.07 -29.91 -10.61
N ALA A 655 -4.82 -29.67 -9.31
CA ALA A 655 -3.70 -28.87 -8.82
C ALA A 655 -2.40 -29.66 -8.67
N GLY A 656 -2.36 -30.93 -9.10
CA GLY A 656 -1.19 -31.81 -8.99
C GLY A 656 -0.94 -32.33 -7.58
N ILE A 657 -1.91 -32.18 -6.67
CA ILE A 657 -1.85 -32.73 -5.31
C ILE A 657 -2.49 -34.10 -5.34
N ASP A 658 -1.68 -35.13 -5.10
CA ASP A 658 -2.20 -36.50 -4.96
C ASP A 658 -3.00 -36.61 -3.65
N THR A 659 -4.27 -36.97 -3.79
CA THR A 659 -5.23 -37.12 -2.70
C THR A 659 -5.42 -38.58 -2.30
N GLN A 660 -4.71 -39.52 -2.94
CA GLN A 660 -4.77 -40.91 -2.54
C GLN A 660 -4.11 -41.06 -1.17
N VAL A 661 -4.93 -41.38 -0.17
CA VAL A 661 -4.43 -41.75 1.15
C VAL A 661 -3.64 -43.05 0.99
N ASN A 662 -2.33 -42.97 1.18
CA ASN A 662 -1.50 -44.14 1.19
C ASN A 662 -1.73 -44.90 2.51
N TYR A 663 -2.59 -45.91 2.49
CA TYR A 663 -2.89 -46.72 3.67
C TYR A 663 -1.67 -47.46 4.26
N THR A 664 -0.56 -47.55 3.52
CA THR A 664 0.71 -48.11 4.03
C THR A 664 1.60 -47.07 4.72
N ASN A 665 1.35 -45.78 4.52
CA ASN A 665 2.04 -44.70 5.21
C ASN A 665 1.11 -43.48 5.39
N PRO A 666 0.26 -43.47 6.43
CA PRO A 666 -0.78 -42.45 6.62
C PRO A 666 -0.24 -41.06 7.00
N ILE A 667 1.09 -40.88 7.07
CA ILE A 667 1.77 -39.61 7.34
C ILE A 667 2.21 -38.91 6.04
N LYS A 668 2.33 -39.65 4.94
CA LYS A 668 2.51 -39.11 3.58
C LYS A 668 1.17 -38.88 2.93
#